data_AF-M3W7B1-F1
#
_entry.id   AF-M3W7B1-F1
#
_cell.length_a   1.000
_cell.length_b   1.000
_cell.length_c   1.000
_cell.angle_alpha   90.00
_cell.angle_beta   90.00
_cell.angle_gamma   90.00
#
_symmetry.space_group_name_H-M   'P 1'
#
loop_
_entity.id
_entity.type
_entity.pdbx_description
1 polymer ?
#
loop_
_entity_poly.entity_id
_entity_poly.type
_entity_poly.pdbx_seq_one_letter_code
_entity_poly.pdbx_strand_id
1 'polypeptide(L)'
;MEDSTTDTEPEEEEEKDEKDQENPVYAIAPTINIQDERLVDLSTTPAFICLHELHAMGKLPGTRMAELKAKYTLLHDTVISTQESEVQLLQDAKRFTKQIQQQQFHLQQADNFPEAFTTEVSKMREQLLKYQNEYNAVKEREFHNQYRLNSLTEEKNLIIKEFEKIPKPGEMEKKMRILRESTEELRKETMQKKLEIKNLREDLASKQKQLLKEQKELEELLEYQVNLKDEVVHHQAVPVQIGKEIEKTTRKKVEMEKKKTVLEYELEELNDFLKKVETKINSIMEEKEDVIKEVEGKRALLEIKEREYNQLVKLSELTRENEATSLTERGILDLNLRNCLIDKQNYHDELSRKQREKERDFRNLRKMELLLKVSCDALTQTQALHQRLLLEIEAIPKDDSTLSERRRELHKEVEVAKRNLAQQKILSEAESKLVEQQLAEENKLLKEQENMRELAFNLVRMTQIKIDEKEQKSKDFLKAQQKYTNIVKEIKAKDLEIRIHKKKKREIHRRLREFAKLYDTVRNERNKFVNLLHKAHQKVNEIKERHKMSLNELEILRNSAVTQERKLQNSMLKLANNVTIRESMQNDVCKIVAKLQAMKEKKEVQLNNIDRLANMITVIEEEMVQLRKRYEKAVQHRNESGVQLIEREEEVCIFYEKINIQEKMKLNGEIEIHVLEEKIRFLKLKIAEKQRQIHVTQKLLPTKRALDADLAVLQIQFSQCTDRIRDLEKQLINPEGENRTHFIPGKDMTQEEMIKKLDSLELQLAKKEEKLLEKDFIYEQVSRLTDRLCSKTQACKQDTLLLAKKMNGYRKKIKDATEKMMALVAELSMKQALAIELQKEVMDKEDFIFSCNSRIEKGLPLNKDIEREWLKVLRDEEMYALAIAEKSQEFLAADIRQLPNGVYTTAEPRPNAYIPEAEAALPLPKPYGALAPFKPSEPGANMRHIRKPVIKPIEI
;
A
#
# COMPACT_ATOMS: atom_id res chain seq x y z
N MET A 1 14.38 70.60 24.36
CA MET A 1 13.43 69.49 24.10
C MET A 1 14.12 68.15 24.31
N GLU A 2 14.05 67.57 25.49
CA GLU A 2 13.75 68.15 26.82
C GLU A 2 14.20 67.12 27.87
N ASP A 3 14.49 67.57 29.09
CA ASP A 3 14.92 66.69 30.18
C ASP A 3 13.74 65.99 30.87
N SER A 4 13.95 64.75 31.32
CA SER A 4 13.19 64.18 32.44
C SER A 4 14.02 63.12 33.20
N THR A 5 14.58 63.54 34.33
CA THR A 5 15.19 62.67 35.36
C THR A 5 14.11 62.00 36.22
N THR A 6 14.36 60.79 36.73
CA THR A 6 14.54 60.45 38.17
C THR A 6 14.37 58.94 38.43
N ASP A 7 15.39 58.34 39.04
CA ASP A 7 15.36 57.55 40.29
C ASP A 7 14.16 56.63 40.60
N THR A 8 14.44 55.34 40.78
CA THR A 8 14.27 54.67 42.09
C THR A 8 15.14 53.40 42.19
N GLU A 9 15.28 52.84 43.39
CA GLU A 9 16.42 52.01 43.82
C GLU A 9 16.21 50.48 43.72
N PRO A 10 17.28 49.66 43.83
CA PRO A 10 17.22 48.20 43.69
C PRO A 10 17.29 47.43 45.02
N GLU A 11 16.28 46.58 45.25
CA GLU A 11 16.16 45.59 46.33
C GLU A 11 15.40 44.37 45.73
N GLU A 12 15.60 43.10 46.11
CA GLU A 12 16.59 42.48 46.99
C GLU A 12 16.66 40.96 46.69
N GLU A 13 17.83 40.34 46.89
CA GLU A 13 18.05 39.00 47.51
C GLU A 13 17.30 37.73 47.01
N GLU A 14 17.61 36.48 47.39
CA GLU A 14 18.58 35.78 48.29
C GLU A 14 18.77 34.35 47.65
N GLU A 15 19.81 33.50 47.82
CA GLU A 15 21.13 33.56 48.46
C GLU A 15 21.93 32.24 48.19
N LYS A 16 23.20 32.18 48.65
CA LYS A 16 24.03 30.98 48.97
C LYS A 16 24.53 30.08 47.81
N ASP A 17 25.72 29.45 47.85
CA ASP A 17 26.95 29.54 48.69
C ASP A 17 28.06 28.70 47.98
N GLU A 18 29.37 28.71 48.26
CA GLU A 18 30.20 29.38 49.29
C GLU A 18 31.68 29.52 48.81
N LYS A 19 32.32 30.65 49.13
CA LYS A 19 33.75 30.81 49.59
C LYS A 19 34.98 30.40 48.74
N ASP A 20 36.12 30.80 49.30
CA ASP A 20 37.52 30.39 49.07
C ASP A 20 38.21 30.70 47.72
N GLN A 21 38.29 31.99 47.40
CA GLN A 21 39.53 32.53 46.81
C GLN A 21 40.44 33.09 47.91
N GLU A 22 41.42 32.30 48.34
CA GLU A 22 42.47 32.77 49.26
C GLU A 22 43.30 33.87 48.59
N ASN A 23 43.12 35.12 49.05
CA ASN A 23 44.12 36.16 48.82
C ASN A 23 45.40 35.77 49.60
N PRO A 24 46.55 35.49 48.95
CA PRO A 24 47.77 35.17 49.67
C PRO A 24 48.18 36.40 50.48
N VAL A 25 48.26 36.23 51.82
CA VAL A 25 48.56 37.32 52.75
C VAL A 25 49.93 37.90 52.42
N TYR A 26 49.93 39.10 51.83
CA TYR A 26 51.14 39.91 51.73
C TYR A 26 51.54 40.35 53.14
N ALA A 27 52.45 39.60 53.75
CA ALA A 27 53.20 40.06 54.90
C ALA A 27 53.94 41.34 54.51
N ILE A 28 53.41 42.50 54.94
CA ILE A 28 54.06 43.80 54.77
C ILE A 28 55.33 43.75 55.62
N ALA A 29 56.45 43.46 54.98
CA ALA A 29 57.76 43.46 55.62
C ALA A 29 58.00 44.85 56.24
N PRO A 30 58.33 44.95 57.55
CA PRO A 30 58.59 46.24 58.17
C PRO A 30 59.69 46.99 57.43
N THR A 31 59.39 48.18 56.92
CA THR A 31 60.39 49.09 56.35
C THR A 31 61.20 49.75 57.45
N ILE A 32 61.94 48.94 58.21
CA ILE A 32 63.02 49.40 59.09
C ILE A 32 64.22 49.65 58.19
N ASN A 33 64.76 50.87 58.23
CA ASN A 33 65.84 51.29 57.36
C ASN A 33 67.21 50.91 57.99
N ILE A 34 67.51 49.60 58.07
CA ILE A 34 68.66 49.03 58.79
C ILE A 34 70.00 49.26 58.05
N GLN A 35 70.32 50.52 57.75
CA GLN A 35 71.62 50.95 57.22
C GLN A 35 72.42 51.77 58.24
N ASP A 36 71.76 52.52 59.12
CA ASP A 36 72.44 53.47 60.03
C ASP A 36 73.05 52.82 61.29
N GLU A 37 72.56 51.65 61.75
CA GLU A 37 73.09 50.99 62.96
C GLU A 37 74.34 50.12 62.71
N ARG A 38 74.71 49.87 61.45
CA ARG A 38 75.87 49.00 61.10
C ARG A 38 77.25 49.62 61.39
N LEU A 39 77.31 50.85 61.90
CA LEU A 39 78.54 51.61 62.14
C LEU A 39 78.59 52.27 63.53
N VAL A 40 77.96 51.67 64.55
CA VAL A 40 78.18 52.06 65.94
C VAL A 40 79.51 51.49 66.42
N ASP A 41 80.47 52.35 66.74
CA ASP A 41 81.73 51.94 67.38
C ASP A 41 81.42 51.36 68.78
N LEU A 42 81.81 50.11 69.01
CA LEU A 42 81.59 49.38 70.27
C LEU A 42 82.16 50.11 71.50
N SER A 43 83.15 50.99 71.33
CA SER A 43 83.69 51.82 72.41
C SER A 43 82.74 52.92 72.87
N THR A 44 81.81 53.38 72.02
CA THR A 44 80.88 54.47 72.30
C THR A 44 79.50 54.03 72.78
N THR A 45 79.22 52.72 72.80
CA THR A 45 77.91 52.19 73.21
C THR A 45 77.68 52.43 74.71
N PRO A 46 76.48 52.83 75.17
CA PRO A 46 76.23 53.16 76.58
C PRO A 46 76.62 52.05 77.58
N ALA A 47 76.49 50.77 77.18
CA ALA A 47 76.95 49.64 77.98
C ALA A 47 78.47 49.64 78.23
N PHE A 48 79.28 49.99 77.22
CA PHE A 48 80.74 50.10 77.34
C PHE A 48 81.16 51.31 78.19
N ILE A 49 80.43 52.43 78.07
CA ILE A 49 80.62 53.64 78.88
C ILE A 49 80.33 53.32 80.36
N CYS A 50 79.16 52.78 80.70
CA CYS A 50 78.83 52.43 82.08
C CYS A 50 79.76 51.35 82.67
N LEU A 51 80.25 50.39 81.86
CA LEU A 51 81.28 49.44 82.30
C LEU A 51 82.64 50.12 82.58
N HIS A 52 82.99 51.19 81.86
CA HIS A 52 84.16 52.03 82.19
C HIS A 52 83.93 52.86 83.46
N GLU A 53 82.76 53.46 83.63
CA GLU A 53 82.42 54.28 84.81
C GLU A 53 82.41 53.44 86.11
N LEU A 54 81.80 52.25 86.08
CA LEU A 54 81.76 51.34 87.24
C LEU A 54 83.15 50.80 87.61
N HIS A 55 84.05 50.67 86.63
CA HIS A 55 85.47 50.37 86.86
C HIS A 55 86.21 51.58 87.45
N ALA A 56 85.98 52.80 86.94
CA ALA A 56 86.56 54.03 87.48
C ALA A 56 86.10 54.32 88.92
N MET A 57 84.87 53.94 89.28
CA MET A 57 84.36 53.95 90.67
C MET A 57 84.91 52.82 91.55
N GLY A 58 85.80 51.95 91.04
CA GLY A 58 86.39 50.83 91.79
C GLY A 58 85.41 49.70 92.14
N LYS A 59 84.17 49.73 91.64
CA LYS A 59 83.11 48.75 91.97
C LYS A 59 83.19 47.46 91.12
N LEU A 60 83.92 47.49 90.01
CA LEU A 60 84.14 46.35 89.13
C LEU A 60 85.65 46.12 88.89
N PRO A 61 86.23 44.97 89.28
CA PRO A 61 87.62 44.67 88.98
C PRO A 61 87.84 44.49 87.47
N GLY A 62 89.02 44.88 86.97
CA GLY A 62 89.34 44.94 85.54
C GLY A 62 89.12 43.62 84.77
N THR A 63 89.38 42.48 85.40
CA THR A 63 89.07 41.16 84.84
C THR A 63 87.58 40.97 84.56
N ARG A 64 86.70 41.35 85.49
CA ARG A 64 85.24 41.25 85.32
C ARG A 64 84.70 42.30 84.35
N MET A 65 85.30 43.49 84.27
CA MET A 65 85.01 44.44 83.18
C MET A 65 85.36 43.83 81.82
N ALA A 66 86.53 43.19 81.68
CA ALA A 66 86.95 42.55 80.43
C ALA A 66 86.03 41.38 80.04
N GLU A 67 85.63 40.52 81.00
CA GLU A 67 84.64 39.46 80.76
C GLU A 67 83.27 40.00 80.30
N LEU A 68 82.78 41.07 80.92
CA LEU A 68 81.48 41.67 80.56
C LEU A 68 81.54 42.36 79.20
N LYS A 69 82.66 43.01 78.87
CA LYS A 69 82.91 43.56 77.52
C LYS A 69 83.00 42.45 76.48
N ALA A 70 83.74 41.38 76.74
CA ALA A 70 83.84 40.22 75.84
C ALA A 70 82.47 39.52 75.62
N LYS A 71 81.61 39.49 76.64
CA LYS A 71 80.22 39.02 76.51
C LYS A 71 79.33 39.98 75.73
N TYR A 72 79.52 41.29 75.88
CA TYR A 72 78.76 42.29 75.12
C TYR A 72 79.17 42.33 73.64
N THR A 73 80.47 42.24 73.33
CA THR A 73 80.94 42.09 71.94
C THR A 73 80.45 40.78 71.34
N LEU A 74 80.56 39.65 72.06
CA LEU A 74 80.00 38.37 71.58
C LEU A 74 78.49 38.47 71.31
N LEU A 75 77.72 39.14 72.18
CA LEU A 75 76.29 39.35 71.97
C LEU A 75 76.03 40.22 70.73
N HIS A 76 76.74 41.34 70.59
CA HIS A 76 76.67 42.24 69.44
C HIS A 76 77.02 41.53 68.12
N ASP A 77 78.09 40.75 68.10
CA ASP A 77 78.55 40.02 66.93
C ASP A 77 77.58 38.87 66.58
N THR A 78 76.94 38.23 67.58
CA THR A 78 75.81 37.32 67.32
C THR A 78 74.60 38.06 66.76
N VAL A 79 74.25 39.25 67.27
CA VAL A 79 73.15 40.06 66.74
C VAL A 79 73.41 40.45 65.28
N ILE A 80 74.61 40.94 64.95
CA ILE A 80 75.01 41.21 63.57
C ILE A 80 74.91 39.94 62.71
N SER A 81 75.44 38.79 63.15
CA SER A 81 75.33 37.57 62.33
C SER A 81 73.88 37.08 62.16
N THR A 82 72.97 37.32 63.12
CA THR A 82 71.53 37.09 62.94
C THR A 82 70.88 38.08 61.97
N GLN A 83 71.22 39.37 62.02
CA GLN A 83 70.74 40.35 61.04
C GLN A 83 71.26 40.10 59.63
N GLU A 84 72.51 39.63 59.48
CA GLU A 84 73.07 39.31 58.17
C GLU A 84 72.48 38.04 57.57
N SER A 85 72.22 37.01 58.40
CA SER A 85 71.49 35.81 57.95
C SER A 85 70.01 36.09 57.68
N GLU A 86 69.34 36.94 58.45
CA GLU A 86 67.99 37.44 58.13
C GLU A 86 67.95 38.20 56.79
N VAL A 87 68.90 39.10 56.55
CA VAL A 87 69.03 39.83 55.27
C VAL A 87 69.33 38.88 54.10
N GLN A 88 70.12 37.82 54.30
CA GLN A 88 70.33 36.78 53.29
C GLN A 88 69.05 35.99 53.02
N LEU A 89 68.36 35.52 54.07
CA LEU A 89 67.08 34.81 53.95
C LEU A 89 66.01 35.67 53.27
N LEU A 90 65.96 36.98 53.50
CA LEU A 90 65.06 37.91 52.81
C LEU A 90 65.45 38.14 51.33
N GLN A 91 66.74 38.05 50.97
CA GLN A 91 67.18 38.10 49.58
C GLN A 91 66.86 36.80 48.83
N ASP A 92 67.09 35.64 49.46
CA ASP A 92 66.76 34.35 48.87
C ASP A 92 65.25 34.11 48.83
N ALA A 93 64.47 34.54 49.83
CA ALA A 93 63.01 34.60 49.73
C ALA A 93 62.55 35.41 48.51
N LYS A 94 63.11 36.61 48.28
CA LYS A 94 62.81 37.42 47.08
C LYS A 94 63.22 36.74 45.77
N ARG A 95 64.29 35.93 45.77
CA ARG A 95 64.69 35.09 44.62
C ARG A 95 63.71 33.94 44.38
N PHE A 96 63.34 33.21 45.43
CA PHE A 96 62.41 32.08 45.35
C PHE A 96 61.00 32.56 44.97
N THR A 97 60.48 33.64 45.52
CA THR A 97 59.20 34.23 45.08
C THR A 97 59.23 34.58 43.60
N LYS A 98 60.35 35.12 43.09
CA LYS A 98 60.51 35.43 41.66
C LYS A 98 60.58 34.17 40.79
N GLN A 99 61.24 33.10 41.26
CA GLN A 99 61.24 31.79 40.58
C GLN A 99 59.85 31.14 40.60
N ILE A 100 59.13 31.20 41.71
CA ILE A 100 57.75 30.70 41.86
C ILE A 100 56.82 31.46 40.91
N GLN A 101 56.92 32.80 40.83
CA GLN A 101 56.15 33.59 39.85
C GLN A 101 56.47 33.21 38.40
N GLN A 102 57.75 32.92 38.07
CA GLN A 102 58.12 32.42 36.75
C GLN A 102 57.57 31.01 36.48
N GLN A 103 57.57 30.12 37.47
CA GLN A 103 57.02 28.77 37.36
C GLN A 103 55.49 28.77 37.27
N GLN A 104 54.80 29.61 38.05
CA GLN A 104 53.35 29.83 37.96
C GLN A 104 52.96 30.42 36.60
N PHE A 105 53.72 31.37 36.06
CA PHE A 105 53.51 31.89 34.72
C PHE A 105 53.69 30.81 33.64
N HIS A 106 54.68 29.91 33.78
CA HIS A 106 54.85 28.77 32.88
C HIS A 106 53.76 27.70 33.03
N LEU A 107 53.22 27.47 34.23
CA LEU A 107 52.07 26.59 34.46
C LEU A 107 50.79 27.17 33.86
N GLN A 108 50.47 28.44 34.12
CA GLN A 108 49.34 29.13 33.49
C GLN A 108 49.49 29.20 31.95
N GLN A 109 50.71 29.22 31.41
CA GLN A 109 50.92 29.05 29.97
C GLN A 109 50.71 27.62 29.47
N ALA A 110 50.91 26.59 30.31
CA ALA A 110 50.66 25.19 29.94
C ALA A 110 49.17 24.80 30.04
N ASP A 111 48.44 25.40 30.99
CA ASP A 111 47.00 25.16 31.19
C ASP A 111 46.12 25.77 30.07
N ASN A 112 46.65 26.75 29.32
CA ASN A 112 46.01 27.36 28.15
C ASN A 112 46.07 26.46 26.88
N PHE A 113 45.61 25.22 27.03
CA PHE A 113 45.39 24.29 25.91
C PHE A 113 44.08 24.66 25.19
N PRO A 114 44.03 24.72 23.84
CA PRO A 114 45.02 24.22 22.88
C PRO A 114 45.97 25.28 22.27
N GLU A 115 45.85 26.56 22.64
CA GLU A 115 46.48 27.65 21.87
C GLU A 115 47.96 27.93 22.24
N ALA A 116 48.42 27.51 23.42
CA ALA A 116 49.78 27.74 23.87
C ALA A 116 50.78 26.63 23.46
N PHE A 117 51.73 26.99 22.59
CA PHE A 117 52.91 26.21 22.15
C PHE A 117 52.67 24.91 21.34
N THR A 118 53.00 24.98 20.04
CA THR A 118 52.99 23.85 19.10
C THR A 118 54.26 22.99 19.16
N THR A 119 54.58 22.48 20.35
CA THR A 119 55.61 21.43 20.52
C THR A 119 55.28 20.19 19.69
N GLU A 120 56.28 19.35 19.39
CA GLU A 120 56.02 18.08 18.70
C GLU A 120 55.16 17.13 19.56
N VAL A 121 55.28 17.18 20.89
CA VAL A 121 54.45 16.39 21.81
C VAL A 121 52.99 16.85 21.79
N SER A 122 52.70 18.16 21.74
CA SER A 122 51.32 18.65 21.60
C SER A 122 50.72 18.29 20.23
N LYS A 123 51.49 18.41 19.14
CA LYS A 123 51.08 17.93 17.80
C LYS A 123 50.80 16.42 17.76
N MET A 124 51.67 15.60 18.36
CA MET A 124 51.49 14.15 18.40
C MET A 124 50.29 13.74 19.27
N ARG A 125 50.01 14.46 20.37
CA ARG A 125 48.78 14.27 21.16
C ARG A 125 47.53 14.69 20.40
N GLU A 126 47.58 15.80 19.66
CA GLU A 126 46.48 16.26 18.80
C GLU A 126 46.19 15.26 17.68
N GLN A 127 47.22 14.70 17.04
CA GLN A 127 47.10 13.64 16.05
C GLN A 127 46.56 12.34 16.64
N LEU A 128 47.06 11.92 17.83
CA LEU A 128 46.55 10.74 18.52
C LEU A 128 45.07 10.90 18.88
N LEU A 129 44.66 12.07 19.40
CA LEU A 129 43.26 12.37 19.69
C LEU A 129 42.39 12.38 18.42
N LYS A 130 42.90 12.90 17.30
CA LYS A 130 42.22 12.84 16.00
C LYS A 130 42.03 11.39 15.53
N TYR A 131 43.08 10.59 15.50
CA TYR A 131 42.99 9.17 15.13
C TYR A 131 42.13 8.35 16.10
N GLN A 132 42.11 8.68 17.40
CA GLN A 132 41.25 8.03 18.39
C GLN A 132 39.77 8.39 18.18
N ASN A 133 39.46 9.65 17.84
CA ASN A 133 38.11 10.08 17.47
C ASN A 133 37.66 9.47 16.14
N GLU A 134 38.54 9.41 15.14
CA GLU A 134 38.27 8.74 13.85
C GLU A 134 38.05 7.24 14.05
N TYR A 135 38.86 6.57 14.87
CA TYR A 135 38.69 5.16 15.24
C TYR A 135 37.37 4.89 15.97
N ASN A 136 36.97 5.76 16.89
CA ASN A 136 35.67 5.67 17.56
C ASN A 136 34.51 5.86 16.55
N ALA A 137 34.58 6.87 15.68
CA ALA A 137 33.57 7.08 14.63
C ALA A 137 33.52 5.94 13.60
N VAL A 138 34.64 5.27 13.31
CA VAL A 138 34.68 4.05 12.50
C VAL A 138 34.04 2.88 13.24
N LYS A 139 34.29 2.71 14.54
CA LYS A 139 33.61 1.70 15.38
C LYS A 139 32.10 1.92 15.47
N GLU A 140 31.64 3.16 15.64
CA GLU A 140 30.20 3.48 15.65
C GLU A 140 29.54 3.13 14.30
N ARG A 141 30.21 3.42 13.18
CA ARG A 141 29.77 2.99 11.84
C ARG A 141 29.81 1.47 11.69
N GLU A 142 30.81 0.79 12.26
CA GLU A 142 30.89 -0.67 12.25
C GLU A 142 29.71 -1.28 13.03
N PHE A 143 29.44 -0.82 14.26
CA PHE A 143 28.28 -1.25 15.05
C PHE A 143 26.96 -0.96 14.34
N HIS A 144 26.80 0.21 13.72
CA HIS A 144 25.60 0.53 12.94
C HIS A 144 25.44 -0.38 11.71
N ASN A 145 26.54 -0.68 11.01
CA ASN A 145 26.54 -1.61 9.88
C ASN A 145 26.29 -3.06 10.31
N GLN A 146 26.84 -3.51 11.44
CA GLN A 146 26.57 -4.83 12.02
C GLN A 146 25.11 -4.95 12.46
N TYR A 147 24.55 -3.93 13.12
CA TYR A 147 23.13 -3.88 13.49
C TYR A 147 22.24 -3.95 12.24
N ARG A 148 22.53 -3.14 11.22
CA ARG A 148 21.80 -3.16 9.95
C ARG A 148 21.95 -4.49 9.20
N LEU A 149 23.12 -5.12 9.25
CA LEU A 149 23.35 -6.45 8.69
C LEU A 149 22.48 -7.49 9.40
N ASN A 150 22.43 -7.44 10.73
CA ASN A 150 21.61 -8.33 11.55
C ASN A 150 20.13 -8.18 11.20
N SER A 151 19.58 -6.94 11.17
CA SER A 151 18.20 -6.69 10.75
C SER A 151 17.91 -7.22 9.33
N LEU A 152 18.81 -6.99 8.37
CA LEU A 152 18.66 -7.51 7.00
C LEU A 152 18.76 -9.05 6.94
N THR A 153 19.52 -9.70 7.83
CA THR A 153 19.50 -11.17 7.95
C THR A 153 18.26 -11.68 8.66
N GLU A 154 17.67 -10.93 9.60
CA GLU A 154 16.39 -11.26 10.23
C GLU A 154 15.25 -11.14 9.24
N GLU A 155 15.16 -10.04 8.48
CA GLU A 155 14.24 -9.87 7.34
C GLU A 155 14.40 -11.00 6.32
N LYS A 156 15.63 -11.31 5.89
CA LYS A 156 15.92 -12.45 5.00
C LYS A 156 15.46 -13.78 5.59
N ASN A 157 15.68 -14.02 6.88
CA ASN A 157 15.27 -15.25 7.56
C ASN A 157 13.75 -15.34 7.76
N LEU A 158 13.05 -14.21 7.91
CA LEU A 158 11.59 -14.15 7.89
C LEU A 158 11.06 -14.47 6.50
N ILE A 159 11.60 -13.84 5.44
CA ILE A 159 11.24 -14.10 4.04
C ILE A 159 11.50 -15.56 3.65
N ILE A 160 12.62 -16.17 4.10
CA ILE A 160 12.89 -17.59 3.90
C ILE A 160 11.84 -18.45 4.63
N LYS A 161 11.53 -18.16 5.88
CA LYS A 161 10.47 -18.87 6.65
C LYS A 161 9.08 -18.66 6.06
N GLU A 162 8.81 -17.57 5.36
CA GLU A 162 7.57 -17.35 4.62
C GLU A 162 7.55 -18.12 3.30
N PHE A 163 8.68 -18.19 2.60
CA PHE A 163 8.85 -19.03 1.41
C PHE A 163 8.73 -20.53 1.75
N GLU A 164 9.27 -20.99 2.87
CA GLU A 164 9.12 -22.36 3.38
C GLU A 164 7.70 -22.69 3.87
N LYS A 165 6.88 -21.68 4.22
CA LYS A 165 5.44 -21.85 4.50
C LYS A 165 4.60 -21.98 3.23
N ILE A 166 5.12 -21.69 2.04
CA ILE A 166 4.43 -21.94 0.77
C ILE A 166 4.39 -23.46 0.56
N PRO A 167 3.21 -24.11 0.54
CA PRO A 167 3.16 -25.57 0.44
C PRO A 167 3.72 -26.06 -0.89
N LYS A 168 4.51 -27.15 -0.85
CA LYS A 168 5.15 -27.73 -2.04
C LYS A 168 4.10 -28.03 -3.12
N PRO A 169 4.42 -27.86 -4.42
CA PRO A 169 3.42 -27.85 -5.50
C PRO A 169 2.50 -29.08 -5.52
N GLY A 170 3.02 -30.29 -5.24
CA GLY A 170 2.21 -31.52 -5.17
C GLY A 170 1.18 -31.58 -4.03
N GLU A 171 1.33 -30.78 -2.97
CA GLU A 171 0.30 -30.62 -1.93
C GLU A 171 -0.75 -29.57 -2.32
N MET A 172 -0.33 -28.50 -2.99
CA MET A 172 -1.25 -27.53 -3.58
C MET A 172 -2.11 -28.18 -4.67
N GLU A 173 -1.55 -29.06 -5.50
CA GLU A 173 -2.34 -29.84 -6.48
C GLU A 173 -3.34 -30.79 -5.81
N LYS A 174 -2.96 -31.48 -4.72
CA LYS A 174 -3.89 -32.34 -3.97
C LYS A 174 -5.03 -31.53 -3.33
N LYS A 175 -4.72 -30.43 -2.65
CA LYS A 175 -5.72 -29.52 -2.06
C LYS A 175 -6.60 -28.88 -3.13
N MET A 176 -6.02 -28.46 -4.27
CA MET A 176 -6.76 -27.90 -5.40
C MET A 176 -7.63 -28.96 -6.10
N ARG A 177 -7.21 -30.23 -6.17
CA ARG A 177 -8.05 -31.31 -6.70
C ARG A 177 -9.26 -31.57 -5.78
N ILE A 178 -9.03 -31.72 -4.47
CA ILE A 178 -10.10 -31.89 -3.48
C ILE A 178 -11.07 -30.69 -3.49
N LEU A 179 -10.57 -29.45 -3.65
CA LEU A 179 -11.40 -28.25 -3.77
C LEU A 179 -12.13 -28.14 -5.13
N ARG A 180 -11.61 -28.73 -6.21
CA ARG A 180 -12.35 -28.86 -7.49
C ARG A 180 -13.46 -29.90 -7.36
N GLU A 181 -13.16 -31.04 -6.74
CA GLU A 181 -14.13 -32.12 -6.49
C GLU A 181 -15.28 -31.61 -5.60
N SER A 182 -14.99 -30.95 -4.47
CA SER A 182 -16.03 -30.39 -3.59
C SER A 182 -16.77 -29.20 -4.20
N THR A 183 -16.13 -28.35 -5.01
CA THR A 183 -16.86 -27.29 -5.75
C THR A 183 -17.69 -27.85 -6.91
N GLU A 184 -17.36 -29.02 -7.46
CA GLU A 184 -18.22 -29.73 -8.41
C GLU A 184 -19.38 -30.46 -7.73
N GLU A 185 -19.21 -30.98 -6.51
CA GLU A 185 -20.30 -31.49 -5.68
C GLU A 185 -21.27 -30.37 -5.28
N LEU A 186 -20.77 -29.26 -4.74
CA LEU A 186 -21.59 -28.07 -4.45
C LEU A 186 -22.27 -27.49 -5.71
N ARG A 187 -21.66 -27.62 -6.90
CA ARG A 187 -22.32 -27.27 -8.18
C ARG A 187 -23.45 -28.24 -8.53
N LYS A 188 -23.29 -29.56 -8.30
CA LYS A 188 -24.34 -30.57 -8.52
C LYS A 188 -25.51 -30.32 -7.57
N GLU A 189 -25.26 -30.12 -6.28
CA GLU A 189 -26.28 -29.74 -5.29
C GLU A 189 -26.96 -28.42 -5.66
N THR A 190 -26.19 -27.40 -6.04
CA THR A 190 -26.74 -26.10 -6.49
C THR A 190 -27.59 -26.27 -7.74
N MET A 191 -27.27 -27.18 -8.66
CA MET A 191 -28.13 -27.49 -9.81
C MET A 191 -29.39 -28.26 -9.40
N GLN A 192 -29.31 -29.22 -8.48
CA GLN A 192 -30.49 -29.92 -7.94
C GLN A 192 -31.44 -28.96 -7.22
N LYS A 193 -30.93 -28.10 -6.32
CA LYS A 193 -31.72 -27.07 -5.63
C LYS A 193 -32.30 -26.03 -6.59
N LYS A 194 -31.58 -25.67 -7.67
CA LYS A 194 -32.13 -24.84 -8.76
C LYS A 194 -33.21 -25.56 -9.57
N LEU A 195 -33.13 -26.89 -9.72
CA LEU A 195 -34.16 -27.69 -10.38
C LEU A 195 -35.42 -27.77 -9.50
N GLU A 196 -35.30 -28.04 -8.20
CA GLU A 196 -36.42 -27.95 -7.25
C GLU A 196 -37.06 -26.56 -7.27
N ILE A 197 -36.28 -25.48 -7.21
CA ILE A 197 -36.81 -24.11 -7.26
C ILE A 197 -37.48 -23.80 -8.61
N LYS A 198 -37.00 -24.37 -9.72
CA LYS A 198 -37.66 -24.24 -11.04
C LYS A 198 -38.99 -24.99 -11.06
N ASN A 199 -39.01 -26.25 -10.63
CA ASN A 199 -40.20 -27.08 -10.56
C ASN A 199 -41.25 -26.43 -9.63
N LEU A 200 -40.87 -26.02 -8.42
CA LEU A 200 -41.76 -25.32 -7.48
C LEU A 200 -42.30 -24.00 -8.05
N ARG A 201 -41.54 -23.28 -8.88
CA ARG A 201 -42.04 -22.07 -9.57
C ARG A 201 -42.97 -22.40 -10.73
N GLU A 202 -42.74 -23.50 -11.44
CA GLU A 202 -43.62 -23.98 -12.50
C GLU A 202 -44.93 -24.54 -11.92
N ASP A 203 -44.88 -25.22 -10.77
CA ASP A 203 -46.03 -25.61 -9.96
C ASP A 203 -46.80 -24.37 -9.48
N LEU A 204 -46.13 -23.38 -8.88
CA LEU A 204 -46.76 -22.14 -8.40
C LEU A 204 -47.39 -21.34 -9.56
N ALA A 205 -46.71 -21.24 -10.72
CA ALA A 205 -47.26 -20.61 -11.91
C ALA A 205 -48.42 -21.40 -12.54
N SER A 206 -48.40 -22.74 -12.47
CA SER A 206 -49.52 -23.59 -12.89
C SER A 206 -50.72 -23.42 -11.96
N LYS A 207 -50.48 -23.29 -10.65
CA LYS A 207 -51.49 -23.02 -9.63
C LYS A 207 -52.06 -21.61 -9.76
N GLN A 208 -51.25 -20.60 -10.05
CA GLN A 208 -51.74 -19.26 -10.40
C GLN A 208 -52.58 -19.27 -11.69
N LYS A 209 -52.21 -20.08 -12.70
CA LYS A 209 -53.04 -20.26 -13.92
C LYS A 209 -54.30 -21.09 -13.69
N GLN A 210 -54.35 -21.96 -12.68
CA GLN A 210 -55.58 -22.62 -12.23
C GLN A 210 -56.47 -21.63 -11.48
N LEU A 211 -55.92 -20.90 -10.50
CA LEU A 211 -56.62 -19.89 -9.70
C LEU A 211 -57.19 -18.76 -10.58
N LEU A 212 -56.46 -18.29 -11.60
CA LEU A 212 -56.95 -17.32 -12.60
C LEU A 212 -58.03 -17.88 -13.54
N LYS A 213 -58.14 -19.20 -13.69
CA LYS A 213 -59.26 -19.84 -14.41
C LYS A 213 -60.45 -20.01 -13.49
N GLU A 214 -60.23 -20.51 -12.28
CA GLU A 214 -61.26 -20.64 -11.24
C GLU A 214 -61.88 -19.27 -10.88
N GLN A 215 -61.11 -18.18 -10.91
CA GLN A 215 -61.61 -16.81 -10.81
C GLN A 215 -62.47 -16.40 -12.00
N LYS A 216 -62.07 -16.72 -13.24
CA LYS A 216 -62.88 -16.41 -14.43
C LYS A 216 -64.14 -17.26 -14.52
N GLU A 217 -64.06 -18.54 -14.21
CA GLU A 217 -65.20 -19.44 -14.11
C GLU A 217 -66.15 -18.98 -12.98
N LEU A 218 -65.62 -18.40 -11.88
CA LEU A 218 -66.42 -17.75 -10.85
C LEU A 218 -67.04 -16.42 -11.30
N GLU A 219 -66.33 -15.59 -12.07
CA GLU A 219 -66.85 -14.36 -12.67
C GLU A 219 -67.97 -14.68 -13.68
N GLU A 220 -67.75 -15.63 -14.60
CA GLU A 220 -68.76 -16.12 -15.55
C GLU A 220 -69.98 -16.73 -14.84
N LEU A 221 -69.78 -17.47 -13.75
CA LEU A 221 -70.88 -17.98 -12.91
C LEU A 221 -71.60 -16.88 -12.12
N LEU A 222 -70.92 -15.80 -11.73
CA LEU A 222 -71.52 -14.64 -11.09
C LEU A 222 -72.33 -13.80 -12.08
N GLU A 223 -71.84 -13.60 -13.30
CA GLU A 223 -72.63 -12.99 -14.39
C GLU A 223 -73.86 -13.85 -14.73
N TYR A 224 -73.71 -15.17 -14.83
CA TYR A 224 -74.87 -16.07 -14.96
C TYR A 224 -75.84 -15.96 -13.77
N GLN A 225 -75.34 -15.78 -12.55
CA GLN A 225 -76.19 -15.60 -11.36
C GLN A 225 -76.86 -14.22 -11.32
N VAL A 226 -76.27 -13.18 -11.91
CA VAL A 226 -76.91 -11.86 -12.08
C VAL A 226 -78.01 -11.95 -13.14
N ASN A 227 -77.70 -12.49 -14.33
CA ASN A 227 -78.69 -12.69 -15.39
C ASN A 227 -79.90 -13.54 -14.91
N LEU A 228 -79.66 -14.62 -14.17
CA LEU A 228 -80.72 -15.45 -13.56
C LEU A 228 -81.49 -14.75 -12.43
N LYS A 229 -80.91 -13.74 -11.76
CA LYS A 229 -81.66 -12.90 -10.80
C LYS A 229 -82.55 -11.91 -11.53
N ASP A 230 -82.04 -11.28 -12.59
CA ASP A 230 -82.78 -10.27 -13.34
C ASP A 230 -83.97 -10.86 -14.11
N GLU A 231 -83.83 -12.10 -14.64
CA GLU A 231 -84.97 -12.86 -15.19
C GLU A 231 -86.01 -13.25 -14.11
N VAL A 232 -85.59 -13.60 -12.89
CA VAL A 232 -86.50 -13.98 -11.80
C VAL A 232 -87.22 -12.77 -11.18
N VAL A 233 -86.56 -11.62 -11.09
CA VAL A 233 -87.13 -10.39 -10.51
C VAL A 233 -88.29 -9.84 -11.34
N HIS A 234 -88.35 -10.13 -12.65
CA HIS A 234 -89.39 -9.57 -13.53
C HIS A 234 -90.79 -10.22 -13.40
N HIS A 235 -90.94 -11.28 -12.59
CA HIS A 235 -92.21 -12.02 -12.47
C HIS A 235 -92.83 -12.13 -11.06
N GLN A 236 -92.27 -11.51 -10.03
CA GLN A 236 -92.87 -11.49 -8.67
C GLN A 236 -92.89 -10.10 -8.03
N ALA A 237 -93.85 -9.29 -8.46
CA ALA A 237 -94.25 -8.07 -7.75
C ALA A 237 -95.50 -8.33 -6.88
N VAL A 238 -95.61 -7.61 -5.74
CA VAL A 238 -96.86 -7.36 -4.95
C VAL A 238 -97.38 -8.56 -4.09
N PRO A 239 -97.80 -8.39 -2.80
CA PRO A 239 -97.29 -7.51 -1.72
C PRO A 239 -97.45 -8.06 -0.26
N VAL A 240 -96.40 -8.44 0.51
CA VAL A 240 -96.54 -8.62 1.99
C VAL A 240 -95.31 -8.19 2.81
N GLN A 241 -94.10 -8.62 2.43
CA GLN A 241 -92.97 -8.71 3.38
C GLN A 241 -92.25 -7.37 3.70
N ILE A 242 -92.62 -6.29 3.00
CA ILE A 242 -91.97 -4.96 3.04
C ILE A 242 -91.78 -4.41 4.47
N GLY A 243 -92.73 -4.68 5.38
CA GLY A 243 -92.68 -4.18 6.75
C GLY A 243 -91.51 -4.66 7.62
N LYS A 244 -90.82 -5.78 7.27
CA LYS A 244 -89.70 -6.32 8.06
C LYS A 244 -88.32 -6.11 7.44
N GLU A 245 -88.25 -5.65 6.20
CA GLU A 245 -86.96 -5.44 5.53
C GLU A 245 -86.40 -4.02 5.75
N ILE A 246 -87.27 -3.03 5.98
CA ILE A 246 -86.91 -1.62 6.21
C ILE A 246 -85.98 -1.44 7.43
N GLU A 247 -86.19 -2.20 8.52
CA GLU A 247 -85.27 -2.19 9.67
C GLU A 247 -83.92 -2.88 9.38
N LYS A 248 -83.87 -3.83 8.44
CA LYS A 248 -82.60 -4.46 8.03
C LYS A 248 -81.84 -3.59 7.03
N THR A 249 -82.51 -2.92 6.11
CA THR A 249 -81.87 -2.01 5.15
C THR A 249 -81.36 -0.74 5.82
N THR A 250 -82.05 -0.18 6.82
CA THR A 250 -81.55 0.97 7.61
C THR A 250 -80.30 0.62 8.43
N ARG A 251 -80.25 -0.54 9.10
CA ARG A 251 -79.04 -0.99 9.81
C ARG A 251 -77.87 -1.26 8.85
N LYS A 252 -78.12 -1.96 7.74
CA LYS A 252 -77.11 -2.15 6.67
C LYS A 252 -76.63 -0.83 6.07
N LYS A 253 -77.51 0.18 5.91
CA LYS A 253 -77.12 1.51 5.42
C LYS A 253 -76.11 2.16 6.36
N VAL A 254 -76.36 2.19 7.67
CA VAL A 254 -75.44 2.77 8.66
C VAL A 254 -74.11 2.00 8.73
N GLU A 255 -74.13 0.67 8.58
CA GLU A 255 -72.90 -0.14 8.50
C GLU A 255 -72.11 0.14 7.21
N MET A 256 -72.78 0.33 6.07
CA MET A 256 -72.15 0.68 4.80
C MET A 256 -71.65 2.13 4.76
N GLU A 257 -72.33 3.07 5.40
CA GLU A 257 -71.87 4.45 5.56
C GLU A 257 -70.62 4.51 6.45
N LYS A 258 -70.56 3.72 7.53
CA LYS A 258 -69.33 3.57 8.34
C LYS A 258 -68.18 2.94 7.55
N LYS A 259 -68.44 1.90 6.77
CA LYS A 259 -67.43 1.30 5.88
C LYS A 259 -66.97 2.28 4.80
N LYS A 260 -67.88 3.11 4.26
CA LYS A 260 -67.54 4.18 3.33
C LYS A 260 -66.60 5.20 3.97
N THR A 261 -66.88 5.67 5.18
CA THR A 261 -65.98 6.62 5.89
C THR A 261 -64.61 6.01 6.23
N VAL A 262 -64.53 4.69 6.47
CA VAL A 262 -63.24 4.01 6.66
C VAL A 262 -62.48 3.92 5.33
N LEU A 263 -63.14 3.53 4.23
CA LEU A 263 -62.53 3.50 2.89
C LEU A 263 -62.13 4.90 2.38
N GLU A 264 -62.87 5.94 2.74
CA GLU A 264 -62.51 7.34 2.44
C GLU A 264 -61.26 7.77 3.23
N TYR A 265 -61.15 7.37 4.49
CA TYR A 265 -59.95 7.60 5.31
C TYR A 265 -58.73 6.79 4.80
N GLU A 266 -58.91 5.51 4.44
CA GLU A 266 -57.88 4.68 3.80
C GLU A 266 -57.41 5.27 2.45
N LEU A 267 -58.33 5.89 1.68
CA LEU A 267 -58.00 6.61 0.46
C LEU A 267 -57.27 7.94 0.72
N GLU A 268 -57.60 8.68 1.78
CA GLU A 268 -56.84 9.87 2.19
C GLU A 268 -55.43 9.50 2.67
N GLU A 269 -55.28 8.43 3.46
CA GLU A 269 -53.96 7.91 3.86
C GLU A 269 -53.14 7.44 2.64
N LEU A 270 -53.74 6.68 1.71
CA LEU A 270 -53.09 6.27 0.46
C LEU A 270 -52.67 7.47 -0.40
N ASN A 271 -53.52 8.48 -0.53
CA ASN A 271 -53.23 9.72 -1.25
C ASN A 271 -52.06 10.49 -0.60
N ASP A 272 -52.02 10.57 0.72
CA ASP A 272 -50.92 11.19 1.45
C ASP A 272 -49.63 10.37 1.41
N PHE A 273 -49.70 9.03 1.36
CA PHE A 273 -48.55 8.19 1.04
C PHE A 273 -48.05 8.43 -0.39
N LEU A 274 -48.96 8.62 -1.36
CA LEU A 274 -48.61 8.92 -2.75
C LEU A 274 -47.86 10.26 -2.85
N LYS A 275 -48.38 11.33 -2.21
CA LYS A 275 -47.70 12.64 -2.11
C LYS A 275 -46.32 12.54 -1.44
N LYS A 276 -46.18 11.73 -0.38
CA LYS A 276 -44.89 11.45 0.29
C LYS A 276 -43.91 10.69 -0.60
N VAL A 277 -44.40 9.91 -1.56
CA VAL A 277 -43.57 9.26 -2.59
C VAL A 277 -43.20 10.24 -3.70
N GLU A 278 -44.13 11.05 -4.23
CA GLU A 278 -43.85 12.06 -5.26
C GLU A 278 -42.83 13.10 -4.78
N THR A 279 -43.01 13.67 -3.59
CA THR A 279 -42.04 14.60 -2.98
C THR A 279 -40.64 13.99 -2.83
N LYS A 280 -40.57 12.68 -2.51
CA LYS A 280 -39.29 11.96 -2.41
C LYS A 280 -38.69 11.58 -3.76
N ILE A 281 -39.51 11.40 -4.80
CA ILE A 281 -39.05 11.27 -6.18
C ILE A 281 -38.46 12.60 -6.66
N ASN A 282 -39.09 13.72 -6.34
CA ASN A 282 -38.62 15.05 -6.69
C ASN A 282 -37.28 15.38 -6.02
N SER A 283 -37.12 15.11 -4.70
CA SER A 283 -35.82 15.33 -4.04
C SER A 283 -34.70 14.47 -4.63
N ILE A 284 -34.98 13.20 -4.98
CA ILE A 284 -34.01 12.31 -5.66
C ILE A 284 -33.68 12.80 -7.08
N MET A 285 -34.60 13.49 -7.76
CA MET A 285 -34.36 14.13 -9.06
C MET A 285 -33.48 15.37 -8.92
N GLU A 286 -33.69 16.20 -7.90
CA GLU A 286 -32.84 17.35 -7.58
C GLU A 286 -31.41 16.91 -7.19
N GLU A 287 -31.29 15.94 -6.28
CA GLU A 287 -30.00 15.31 -5.91
C GLU A 287 -29.24 14.78 -7.14
N LYS A 288 -29.96 14.13 -8.08
CA LYS A 288 -29.40 13.62 -9.33
C LYS A 288 -28.90 14.74 -10.24
N GLU A 289 -29.61 15.86 -10.35
CA GLU A 289 -29.17 16.99 -11.16
C GLU A 289 -27.93 17.67 -10.57
N ASP A 290 -27.85 17.80 -9.26
CA ASP A 290 -26.66 18.37 -8.59
C ASP A 290 -25.44 17.44 -8.68
N VAL A 291 -25.64 16.12 -8.60
CA VAL A 291 -24.58 15.13 -8.90
C VAL A 291 -24.11 15.22 -10.36
N ILE A 292 -24.99 15.50 -11.32
CA ILE A 292 -24.60 15.73 -12.72
C ILE A 292 -23.74 17.01 -12.83
N LYS A 293 -24.17 18.12 -12.23
CA LYS A 293 -23.42 19.40 -12.20
C LYS A 293 -22.04 19.22 -11.57
N GLU A 294 -21.94 18.45 -10.47
CA GLU A 294 -20.65 18.11 -9.85
C GLU A 294 -19.74 17.29 -10.80
N VAL A 295 -20.28 16.28 -11.49
CA VAL A 295 -19.51 15.44 -12.41
C VAL A 295 -19.01 16.25 -13.60
N GLU A 296 -19.80 17.17 -14.13
CA GLU A 296 -19.40 18.08 -15.21
C GLU A 296 -18.33 19.08 -14.74
N GLY A 297 -18.48 19.68 -13.56
CA GLY A 297 -17.45 20.52 -12.95
C GLY A 297 -16.14 19.78 -12.71
N LYS A 298 -16.20 18.53 -12.22
CA LYS A 298 -15.02 17.66 -12.03
C LYS A 298 -14.36 17.27 -13.35
N ARG A 299 -15.13 17.08 -14.44
CA ARG A 299 -14.60 16.86 -15.80
C ARG A 299 -13.88 18.10 -16.33
N ALA A 300 -14.46 19.28 -16.21
CA ALA A 300 -13.82 20.53 -16.64
C ALA A 300 -12.51 20.80 -15.88
N LEU A 301 -12.46 20.53 -14.57
CA LEU A 301 -11.24 20.60 -13.77
C LEU A 301 -10.18 19.58 -14.22
N LEU A 302 -10.59 18.36 -14.58
CA LEU A 302 -9.68 17.35 -15.15
C LEU A 302 -9.07 17.82 -16.47
N GLU A 303 -9.87 18.34 -17.39
CA GLU A 303 -9.39 18.81 -18.69
C GLU A 303 -8.43 20.01 -18.55
N ILE A 304 -8.68 20.91 -17.59
CA ILE A 304 -7.74 21.99 -17.24
C ILE A 304 -6.41 21.41 -16.71
N LYS A 305 -6.45 20.39 -15.84
CA LYS A 305 -5.24 19.75 -15.31
C LYS A 305 -4.47 18.92 -16.34
N GLU A 306 -5.14 18.31 -17.30
CA GLU A 306 -4.48 17.68 -18.45
C GLU A 306 -3.81 18.71 -19.36
N ARG A 307 -4.43 19.88 -19.58
CA ARG A 307 -3.81 20.99 -20.33
C ARG A 307 -2.58 21.56 -19.59
N GLU A 308 -2.66 21.76 -18.27
CA GLU A 308 -1.51 22.15 -17.44
C GLU A 308 -0.38 21.11 -17.49
N TYR A 309 -0.71 19.82 -17.34
CA TYR A 309 0.27 18.74 -17.43
C TYR A 309 0.97 18.71 -18.80
N ASN A 310 0.22 18.84 -19.89
CA ASN A 310 0.78 18.88 -21.24
C ASN A 310 1.64 20.14 -21.50
N GLN A 311 1.40 21.25 -20.80
CA GLN A 311 2.30 22.41 -20.81
C GLN A 311 3.58 22.15 -20.02
N LEU A 312 3.49 21.52 -18.85
CA LEU A 312 4.64 21.15 -18.02
C LEU A 312 5.54 20.10 -18.70
N VAL A 313 4.97 19.14 -19.43
CA VAL A 313 5.72 18.18 -20.25
C VAL A 313 6.53 18.91 -21.33
N LYS A 314 5.91 19.81 -22.10
CA LYS A 314 6.61 20.61 -23.12
C LYS A 314 7.70 21.52 -22.55
N LEU A 315 7.49 22.08 -21.37
CA LEU A 315 8.53 22.84 -20.66
C LEU A 315 9.68 21.94 -20.21
N SER A 316 9.39 20.72 -19.76
CA SER A 316 10.41 19.72 -19.39
C SER A 316 11.23 19.26 -20.60
N GLU A 317 10.58 19.02 -21.74
CA GLU A 317 11.22 18.71 -23.02
C GLU A 317 12.14 19.86 -23.45
N LEU A 318 11.65 21.10 -23.44
CA LEU A 318 12.44 22.29 -23.76
C LEU A 318 13.64 22.49 -22.81
N THR A 319 13.49 22.25 -21.50
CA THR A 319 14.64 22.29 -20.58
C THR A 319 15.67 21.21 -20.90
N ARG A 320 15.25 20.02 -21.35
CA ARG A 320 16.14 18.92 -21.72
C ARG A 320 16.91 19.21 -23.01
N GLU A 321 16.28 19.88 -23.97
CA GLU A 321 16.94 20.40 -25.18
C GLU A 321 17.97 21.48 -24.82
N ASN A 322 17.61 22.41 -23.91
CA ASN A 322 18.53 23.45 -23.42
C ASN A 322 19.72 22.87 -22.59
N GLU A 323 19.52 21.78 -21.86
CA GLU A 323 20.63 21.04 -21.23
C GLU A 323 21.54 20.38 -22.28
N ALA A 324 20.97 19.83 -23.36
CA ALA A 324 21.74 19.21 -24.43
C ALA A 324 22.55 20.23 -25.26
N THR A 325 22.01 21.43 -25.52
CA THR A 325 22.77 22.54 -26.13
C THR A 325 23.87 23.02 -25.18
N SER A 326 23.55 23.24 -23.90
CA SER A 326 24.55 23.62 -22.87
C SER A 326 25.70 22.61 -22.76
N LEU A 327 25.42 21.30 -22.89
CA LEU A 327 26.43 20.24 -22.88
C LEU A 327 27.31 20.23 -24.14
N THR A 328 26.74 20.54 -25.32
CA THR A 328 27.52 20.67 -26.56
C THR A 328 28.36 21.95 -26.57
N GLU A 329 27.83 23.07 -26.08
CA GLU A 329 28.60 24.30 -25.85
C GLU A 329 29.76 24.07 -24.88
N ARG A 330 29.52 23.37 -23.75
CA ARG A 330 30.61 22.99 -22.83
C ARG A 330 31.66 22.11 -23.51
N GLY A 331 31.25 21.15 -24.34
CA GLY A 331 32.17 20.32 -25.13
C GLY A 331 33.04 21.14 -26.10
N ILE A 332 32.47 22.17 -26.74
CA ILE A 332 33.21 23.11 -27.59
C ILE A 332 34.18 23.97 -26.76
N LEU A 333 33.75 24.45 -25.59
CA LEU A 333 34.61 25.21 -24.67
C LEU A 333 35.76 24.36 -24.10
N ASP A 334 35.53 23.10 -23.74
CA ASP A 334 36.54 22.14 -23.30
C ASP A 334 37.57 21.85 -24.42
N LEU A 335 37.11 21.75 -25.67
CA LEU A 335 37.99 21.58 -26.84
C LEU A 335 38.83 22.84 -27.09
N ASN A 336 38.22 24.03 -27.04
CA ASN A 336 38.92 25.30 -27.17
C ASN A 336 39.92 25.52 -26.02
N LEU A 337 39.59 25.12 -24.79
CA LEU A 337 40.50 25.17 -23.65
C LEU A 337 41.69 24.22 -23.85
N ARG A 338 41.47 23.01 -24.38
CA ARG A 338 42.57 22.10 -24.78
C ARG A 338 43.46 22.72 -25.84
N ASN A 339 42.91 23.36 -26.87
CA ASN A 339 43.68 24.04 -27.90
C ASN A 339 44.52 25.19 -27.31
N CYS A 340 43.92 26.06 -26.48
CA CYS A 340 44.66 27.11 -25.76
C CYS A 340 45.76 26.58 -24.82
N LEU A 341 45.58 25.39 -24.23
CA LEU A 341 46.62 24.74 -23.42
C LEU A 341 47.75 24.17 -24.29
N ILE A 342 47.44 23.60 -25.46
CA ILE A 342 48.42 23.15 -26.45
C ILE A 342 49.20 24.36 -27.00
N ASP A 343 48.54 25.47 -27.32
CA ASP A 343 49.20 26.70 -27.77
C ASP A 343 50.09 27.30 -26.68
N LYS A 344 49.63 27.31 -25.42
CA LYS A 344 50.46 27.70 -24.27
C LYS A 344 51.70 26.80 -24.11
N GLN A 345 51.57 25.49 -24.34
CA GLN A 345 52.69 24.54 -24.36
C GLN A 345 53.66 24.90 -25.50
N ASN A 346 53.15 25.09 -26.73
CA ASN A 346 53.93 25.47 -27.91
C ASN A 346 54.71 26.78 -27.68
N TYR A 347 54.06 27.83 -27.20
CA TYR A 347 54.70 29.10 -26.85
C TYR A 347 55.74 28.96 -25.74
N HIS A 348 55.52 28.08 -24.75
CA HIS A 348 56.52 27.82 -23.71
C HIS A 348 57.75 27.08 -24.28
N ASP A 349 57.56 26.13 -25.20
CA ASP A 349 58.65 25.42 -25.88
C ASP A 349 59.39 26.30 -26.90
N GLU A 350 58.71 27.27 -27.52
CA GLU A 350 59.34 28.32 -28.33
C GLU A 350 60.13 29.31 -27.48
N LEU A 351 59.56 29.82 -26.38
CA LEU A 351 60.28 30.66 -25.42
C LEU A 351 61.53 29.94 -24.89
N SER A 352 61.40 28.64 -24.58
CA SER A 352 62.51 27.80 -24.11
C SER A 352 63.54 27.50 -25.21
N ARG A 353 63.17 27.53 -26.49
CA ARG A 353 64.12 27.51 -27.62
C ARG A 353 64.82 28.86 -27.77
N LYS A 354 64.08 29.97 -27.80
CA LYS A 354 64.63 31.35 -27.91
C LYS A 354 65.55 31.73 -26.76
N GLN A 355 65.26 31.28 -25.53
CA GLN A 355 66.13 31.45 -24.37
C GLN A 355 67.45 30.67 -24.55
N ARG A 356 67.41 29.41 -25.04
CA ARG A 356 68.62 28.61 -25.34
C ARG A 356 69.42 29.18 -26.51
N GLU A 357 68.78 29.79 -27.50
CA GLU A 357 69.43 30.54 -28.58
C GLU A 357 70.15 31.78 -28.03
N LYS A 358 69.44 32.65 -27.30
CA LYS A 358 69.99 33.81 -26.60
C LYS A 358 71.20 33.45 -25.70
N GLU A 359 71.15 32.31 -25.01
CA GLU A 359 72.26 31.81 -24.20
C GLU A 359 73.44 31.27 -25.02
N ARG A 360 73.23 30.76 -26.24
CA ARG A 360 74.33 30.47 -27.19
C ARG A 360 74.93 31.77 -27.70
N ASP A 361 74.10 32.73 -28.10
CA ASP A 361 74.55 34.00 -28.68
C ASP A 361 75.29 34.85 -27.64
N PHE A 362 74.84 34.88 -26.39
CA PHE A 362 75.56 35.54 -25.29
C PHE A 362 76.89 34.86 -24.94
N ARG A 363 77.00 33.53 -25.12
CA ARG A 363 78.30 32.81 -25.03
C ARG A 363 79.20 33.12 -26.22
N ASN A 364 78.66 33.28 -27.42
CA ASN A 364 79.41 33.67 -28.61
C ASN A 364 79.89 35.13 -28.53
N LEU A 365 79.03 36.03 -28.05
CA LEU A 365 79.38 37.42 -27.73
C LEU A 365 80.55 37.46 -26.75
N ARG A 366 80.47 36.78 -25.60
CA ARG A 366 81.56 36.72 -24.61
C ARG A 366 82.87 36.15 -25.17
N LYS A 367 82.79 35.15 -26.06
CA LYS A 367 83.98 34.65 -26.77
C LYS A 367 84.58 35.73 -27.68
N MET A 368 83.76 36.51 -28.37
CA MET A 368 84.21 37.56 -29.29
C MET A 368 84.68 38.82 -28.55
N GLU A 369 84.09 39.18 -27.41
CA GLU A 369 84.57 40.19 -26.48
C GLU A 369 85.96 39.82 -25.93
N LEU A 370 86.17 38.55 -25.57
CA LEU A 370 87.47 38.05 -25.15
C LEU A 370 88.50 38.06 -26.29
N LEU A 371 88.10 37.66 -27.50
CA LEU A 371 88.95 37.70 -28.70
C LEU A 371 89.36 39.14 -29.05
N LEU A 372 88.39 40.06 -29.01
CA LEU A 372 88.61 41.50 -29.20
C LEU A 372 89.57 42.02 -28.13
N LYS A 373 89.39 41.66 -26.86
CA LYS A 373 90.31 42.08 -25.80
C LYS A 373 91.73 41.57 -26.02
N VAL A 374 91.90 40.29 -26.38
CA VAL A 374 93.23 39.74 -26.75
C VAL A 374 93.84 40.50 -27.94
N SER A 375 93.04 40.92 -28.92
CA SER A 375 93.53 41.74 -30.04
C SER A 375 93.90 43.18 -29.65
N CYS A 376 93.20 43.79 -28.68
CA CYS A 376 93.56 45.09 -28.10
C CYS A 376 94.83 45.00 -27.24
N ASP A 377 94.96 43.93 -26.45
CA ASP A 377 96.15 43.67 -25.64
C ASP A 377 97.38 43.43 -26.55
N ALA A 378 97.20 42.73 -27.68
CA ALA A 378 98.23 42.62 -28.73
C ALA A 378 98.55 43.96 -29.41
N LEU A 379 97.54 44.78 -29.73
CA LEU A 379 97.73 46.11 -30.30
C LEU A 379 98.56 47.01 -29.38
N THR A 380 98.26 47.04 -28.08
CA THR A 380 99.04 47.84 -27.11
C THR A 380 100.49 47.34 -26.97
N GLN A 381 100.74 46.03 -27.08
CA GLN A 381 102.11 45.49 -27.17
C GLN A 381 102.85 45.99 -28.42
N THR A 382 102.20 46.02 -29.60
CA THR A 382 102.83 46.56 -30.82
C THR A 382 103.09 48.08 -30.73
N GLN A 383 102.21 48.83 -30.05
CA GLN A 383 102.40 50.26 -29.78
C GLN A 383 103.58 50.51 -28.83
N ALA A 384 103.75 49.71 -27.78
CA ALA A 384 104.89 49.79 -26.86
C ALA A 384 106.23 49.47 -27.57
N LEU A 385 106.25 48.49 -28.48
CA LEU A 385 107.41 48.19 -29.32
C LEU A 385 107.76 49.36 -30.26
N HIS A 386 106.75 50.01 -30.85
CA HIS A 386 106.95 51.19 -31.70
C HIS A 386 107.53 52.39 -30.92
N GLN A 387 107.03 52.66 -29.71
CA GLN A 387 107.58 53.69 -28.83
C GLN A 387 109.04 53.43 -28.44
N ARG A 388 109.41 52.17 -28.20
CA ARG A 388 110.79 51.80 -27.91
C ARG A 388 111.73 52.06 -29.10
N LEU A 389 111.31 51.70 -30.32
CA LEU A 389 112.09 51.94 -31.54
C LEU A 389 112.31 53.43 -31.83
N LEU A 390 111.40 54.31 -31.43
CA LEU A 390 111.59 55.77 -31.52
C LEU A 390 112.72 56.25 -30.60
N LEU A 391 112.77 55.78 -29.35
CA LEU A 391 113.83 56.15 -28.39
C LEU A 391 115.22 55.62 -28.80
N GLU A 392 115.28 54.49 -29.49
CA GLU A 392 116.53 53.93 -30.03
C GLU A 392 117.09 54.74 -31.23
N ILE A 393 116.31 55.66 -31.83
CA ILE A 393 116.74 56.57 -32.91
C ILE A 393 117.36 57.88 -32.37
N GLU A 394 116.99 58.34 -31.17
CA GLU A 394 117.42 59.63 -30.60
C GLU A 394 118.85 59.62 -30.01
N ALA A 395 119.55 58.47 -30.04
CA ALA A 395 120.75 58.21 -29.23
C ALA A 395 122.12 58.32 -29.95
N ILE A 396 122.29 59.19 -30.96
CA ILE A 396 123.50 59.25 -31.82
C ILE A 396 124.21 60.64 -31.78
N PRO A 397 125.50 60.74 -31.33
CA PRO A 397 126.22 62.02 -31.09
C PRO A 397 127.27 62.47 -32.16
N LYS A 398 127.85 63.69 -31.99
CA LYS A 398 128.95 64.34 -32.77
C LYS A 398 129.67 65.43 -31.90
N ASP A 399 131.00 65.74 -32.02
CA ASP A 399 131.65 67.04 -31.61
C ASP A 399 133.23 67.16 -31.69
N ASP A 400 133.82 68.38 -31.47
CA ASP A 400 135.29 68.73 -31.25
C ASP A 400 135.56 70.12 -30.52
N SER A 401 136.77 70.75 -30.57
CA SER A 401 137.36 71.61 -29.48
C SER A 401 138.53 72.64 -29.83
N THR A 402 139.20 73.24 -28.79
CA THR A 402 140.56 73.93 -28.69
C THR A 402 140.73 75.49 -28.44
N LEU A 403 141.94 75.92 -27.94
CA LEU A 403 142.61 77.29 -27.82
C LEU A 403 142.76 78.05 -26.42
N SER A 404 143.68 79.06 -26.28
CA SER A 404 144.11 79.75 -24.99
C SER A 404 145.00 81.07 -25.07
N GLU A 405 145.53 81.58 -23.91
CA GLU A 405 146.64 82.60 -23.60
C GLU A 405 146.42 84.13 -23.27
N ARG A 406 147.11 84.72 -22.22
CA ARG A 406 147.92 86.02 -22.14
C ARG A 406 148.42 86.50 -20.69
N ARG A 407 149.42 87.45 -20.54
CA ARG A 407 150.11 87.99 -19.28
C ARG A 407 150.84 89.42 -19.38
N ARG A 408 151.20 90.15 -18.25
CA ARG A 408 152.56 90.77 -17.86
C ARG A 408 152.81 91.89 -16.71
N GLU A 409 153.20 93.20 -16.92
CA GLU A 409 154.22 94.09 -16.17
C GLU A 409 153.92 95.04 -14.90
N LEU A 410 154.94 95.77 -14.29
CA LEU A 410 155.02 96.62 -13.01
C LEU A 410 156.23 97.68 -12.85
N HIS A 411 156.33 98.56 -11.76
CA HIS A 411 157.55 98.99 -10.87
C HIS A 411 158.34 100.43 -10.81
N LYS A 412 158.91 101.00 -9.63
CA LYS A 412 160.26 101.79 -9.34
C LYS A 412 160.63 102.77 -8.05
N GLU A 413 161.88 102.68 -7.40
CA GLU A 413 163.01 103.57 -6.66
C GLU A 413 163.07 104.60 -5.37
N VAL A 414 164.20 104.76 -4.50
CA VAL A 414 164.65 105.88 -3.45
C VAL A 414 165.96 105.74 -2.45
N GLU A 415 166.70 106.78 -1.80
CA GLU A 415 167.84 106.75 -0.67
C GLU A 415 168.54 108.10 0.00
N VAL A 416 169.33 108.13 1.19
CA VAL A 416 170.59 108.94 1.73
C VAL A 416 170.74 109.85 3.10
N ALA A 417 171.87 109.86 3.96
CA ALA A 417 172.33 110.84 5.12
C ALA A 417 173.78 110.72 5.89
N LYS A 418 174.40 111.67 6.77
CA LYS A 418 175.71 111.59 7.72
C LYS A 418 176.40 112.82 8.61
N ARG A 419 177.15 112.58 9.80
CA ARG A 419 178.41 113.23 10.60
C ARG A 419 178.53 114.42 11.73
N ASN A 420 179.42 114.37 12.83
CA ASN A 420 180.47 115.36 13.51
C ASN A 420 181.05 115.09 15.02
N LEU A 421 182.26 115.58 15.53
CA LEU A 421 182.83 115.50 16.98
C LEU A 421 184.21 116.25 17.31
N ALA A 422 184.46 116.93 18.49
CA ALA A 422 185.79 117.09 19.24
C ALA A 422 185.88 118.07 20.48
N GLN A 423 186.75 117.78 21.49
CA GLN A 423 187.39 118.67 22.55
C GLN A 423 186.48 119.41 23.60
N GLN A 424 186.91 119.89 24.80
CA GLN A 424 188.20 119.86 25.56
C GLN A 424 188.02 119.97 27.11
N LYS A 425 189.15 119.84 27.85
CA LYS A 425 189.37 119.75 29.31
C LYS A 425 188.80 120.83 30.26
N ILE A 426 188.03 121.82 29.80
CA ILE A 426 187.40 122.83 30.67
C ILE A 426 186.37 122.18 31.63
N LEU A 427 185.88 120.99 31.27
CA LEU A 427 184.81 120.28 31.97
C LEU A 427 185.13 119.91 33.43
N SER A 428 186.38 119.71 33.86
CA SER A 428 186.60 118.93 35.11
C SER A 428 186.28 119.64 36.43
N GLU A 429 186.32 120.98 36.50
CA GLU A 429 185.75 121.70 37.66
C GLU A 429 184.23 121.90 37.53
N ALA A 430 183.66 121.75 36.33
CA ALA A 430 182.21 121.73 36.12
C ALA A 430 181.60 120.36 36.43
N GLU A 431 182.32 119.26 36.14
CA GLU A 431 181.95 117.87 36.41
C GLU A 431 181.55 117.67 37.87
N SER A 432 182.32 118.21 38.82
CA SER A 432 182.01 118.15 40.26
C SER A 432 180.64 118.73 40.63
N LYS A 433 180.24 119.84 40.00
CA LYS A 433 178.92 120.48 40.21
C LYS A 433 177.80 119.86 39.39
N LEU A 434 178.13 119.14 38.31
CA LEU A 434 177.16 118.41 37.50
C LEU A 434 176.65 117.14 38.21
N VAL A 435 177.51 116.46 38.98
CA VAL A 435 177.15 115.24 39.74
C VAL A 435 176.06 115.49 40.78
N GLU A 436 176.10 116.62 41.51
CA GLU A 436 175.05 116.97 42.47
C GLU A 436 173.67 117.19 41.81
N GLN A 437 173.64 117.66 40.56
CA GLN A 437 172.40 117.87 39.81
C GLN A 437 171.80 116.55 39.32
N GLN A 438 172.63 115.60 38.85
CA GLN A 438 172.16 114.32 38.33
C GLN A 438 171.47 113.45 39.41
N LEU A 439 171.97 113.48 40.66
CA LEU A 439 171.33 112.80 41.80
C LEU A 439 169.92 113.32 42.10
N ALA A 440 169.60 114.57 41.76
CA ALA A 440 168.26 115.14 41.95
C ALA A 440 167.27 114.72 40.83
N GLU A 441 167.76 114.38 39.63
CA GLU A 441 166.92 113.92 38.52
C GLU A 441 166.56 112.44 38.65
N GLU A 442 167.50 111.58 39.05
CA GLU A 442 167.26 110.14 39.27
C GLU A 442 166.14 109.90 40.31
N ASN A 443 166.11 110.71 41.37
CA ASN A 443 165.07 110.68 42.40
C ASN A 443 163.66 111.11 41.92
N LYS A 444 163.54 111.77 40.76
CA LYS A 444 162.23 112.01 40.12
C LYS A 444 161.77 110.81 39.31
N LEU A 445 162.67 110.26 38.48
CA LEU A 445 162.38 109.15 37.57
C LEU A 445 161.89 107.90 38.32
N LEU A 446 162.41 107.63 39.51
CA LEU A 446 161.94 106.52 40.36
C LEU A 446 160.45 106.66 40.74
N LYS A 447 159.98 107.86 41.10
CA LYS A 447 158.56 108.10 41.46
C LYS A 447 157.63 107.97 40.26
N GLU A 448 158.09 108.39 39.08
CA GLU A 448 157.33 108.19 37.83
C GLU A 448 157.21 106.69 37.49
N GLN A 449 158.25 105.89 37.77
CA GLN A 449 158.21 104.44 37.59
C GLN A 449 157.17 103.76 38.51
N GLU A 450 157.04 104.21 39.76
CA GLU A 450 156.07 103.65 40.72
C GLU A 450 154.63 103.92 40.28
N ASN A 451 154.30 105.16 39.91
CA ASN A 451 152.97 105.54 39.40
C ASN A 451 152.52 104.68 38.20
N MET A 452 153.45 104.37 37.29
CA MET A 452 153.15 103.54 36.11
C MET A 452 152.87 102.07 36.46
N ARG A 453 153.40 101.54 37.58
CA ARG A 453 153.09 100.18 38.06
C ARG A 453 151.68 100.09 38.63
N GLU A 454 151.23 101.12 39.36
CA GLU A 454 149.84 101.17 39.87
C GLU A 454 148.80 101.23 38.74
N LEU A 455 149.05 102.03 37.70
CA LEU A 455 148.21 102.09 36.51
C LEU A 455 148.10 100.73 35.81
N ALA A 456 149.22 100.02 35.64
CA ALA A 456 149.22 98.69 35.05
C ALA A 456 148.41 97.67 35.87
N PHE A 457 148.56 97.67 37.20
CA PHE A 457 147.81 96.79 38.11
C PHE A 457 146.29 97.04 38.03
N ASN A 458 145.86 98.31 38.01
CA ASN A 458 144.45 98.68 37.91
C ASN A 458 143.83 98.25 36.56
N LEU A 459 144.58 98.34 35.45
CA LEU A 459 144.12 97.87 34.14
C LEU A 459 143.92 96.34 34.11
N VAL A 460 144.86 95.56 34.66
CA VAL A 460 144.76 94.09 34.73
C VAL A 460 143.52 93.66 35.53
N ARG A 461 143.25 94.32 36.66
CA ARG A 461 142.05 94.07 37.47
C ARG A 461 140.75 94.34 36.69
N MET A 462 140.71 95.42 35.91
CA MET A 462 139.53 95.74 35.08
C MET A 462 139.31 94.76 33.93
N THR A 463 140.37 94.23 33.31
CA THR A 463 140.23 93.20 32.28
C THR A 463 139.68 91.88 32.83
N GLN A 464 140.08 91.45 34.03
CA GLN A 464 139.56 90.22 34.63
C GLN A 464 138.03 90.30 34.86
N ILE A 465 137.56 91.39 35.47
CA ILE A 465 136.12 91.61 35.73
C ILE A 465 135.30 91.54 34.44
N LYS A 466 135.84 92.02 33.30
CA LYS A 466 135.17 91.95 31.99
C LYS A 466 135.22 90.58 31.33
N ILE A 467 136.19 89.73 31.67
CA ILE A 467 136.18 88.31 31.29
C ILE A 467 135.10 87.57 32.08
N ASP A 468 135.03 87.78 33.39
CA ASP A 468 134.06 87.13 34.29
C ASP A 468 132.61 87.50 33.91
N GLU A 469 132.33 88.78 33.64
CA GLU A 469 131.04 89.26 33.13
C GLU A 469 130.64 88.56 31.82
N LYS A 470 131.59 88.36 30.90
CA LYS A 470 131.35 87.74 29.59
C LYS A 470 131.03 86.26 29.76
N GLU A 471 131.78 85.55 30.61
CA GLU A 471 131.55 84.13 30.85
C GLU A 471 130.21 83.87 31.55
N GLN A 472 129.84 84.70 32.52
CA GLN A 472 128.52 84.62 33.18
C GLN A 472 127.38 84.84 32.18
N LYS A 473 127.46 85.89 31.35
CA LYS A 473 126.46 86.17 30.29
C LYS A 473 126.36 85.01 29.29
N SER A 474 127.49 84.37 28.95
CA SER A 474 127.52 83.18 28.08
C SER A 474 126.82 81.98 28.75
N LYS A 475 127.08 81.72 30.04
CA LYS A 475 126.43 80.64 30.80
C LYS A 475 124.92 80.84 30.88
N ASP A 476 124.46 82.07 31.11
CA ASP A 476 123.03 82.37 31.22
C ASP A 476 122.32 82.37 29.86
N PHE A 477 122.97 82.80 28.78
CA PHE A 477 122.49 82.57 27.42
C PHE A 477 122.32 81.07 27.11
N LEU A 478 123.29 80.23 27.46
CA LEU A 478 123.22 78.78 27.22
C LEU A 478 122.05 78.14 27.98
N LYS A 479 121.83 78.52 29.25
CA LYS A 479 120.66 78.11 30.05
C LYS A 479 119.34 78.54 29.41
N ALA A 480 119.26 79.78 28.90
CA ALA A 480 118.07 80.29 28.23
C ALA A 480 117.79 79.55 26.92
N GLN A 481 118.83 79.27 26.12
CA GLN A 481 118.73 78.50 24.88
C GLN A 481 118.28 77.06 25.15
N GLN A 482 118.84 76.39 26.17
CA GLN A 482 118.39 75.06 26.59
C GLN A 482 116.90 75.07 27.00
N LYS A 483 116.48 76.00 27.86
CA LYS A 483 115.06 76.19 28.25
C LYS A 483 114.16 76.37 27.03
N TYR A 484 114.54 77.24 26.10
CA TYR A 484 113.80 77.46 24.84
C TYR A 484 113.67 76.16 24.02
N THR A 485 114.75 75.40 23.82
CA THR A 485 114.68 74.14 23.07
C THR A 485 113.80 73.08 23.73
N ASN A 486 113.67 73.08 25.06
CA ASN A 486 112.78 72.17 25.78
C ASN A 486 111.31 72.61 25.66
N ILE A 487 111.01 73.90 25.83
CA ILE A 487 109.67 74.47 25.59
C ILE A 487 109.21 74.18 24.14
N VAL A 488 110.09 74.30 23.15
CA VAL A 488 109.79 73.96 21.75
C VAL A 488 109.51 72.46 21.54
N LYS A 489 110.13 71.55 22.31
CA LYS A 489 109.80 70.11 22.30
C LYS A 489 108.43 69.86 22.94
N GLU A 490 108.15 70.50 24.07
CA GLU A 490 106.87 70.39 24.78
C GLU A 490 105.69 70.90 23.94
N ILE A 491 105.84 72.05 23.27
CA ILE A 491 104.85 72.56 22.31
C ILE A 491 104.59 71.53 21.20
N LYS A 492 105.65 70.96 20.60
CA LYS A 492 105.51 69.92 19.55
C LYS A 492 104.82 68.65 20.07
N ALA A 493 105.04 68.26 21.32
CA ALA A 493 104.35 67.16 21.97
C ALA A 493 102.86 67.48 22.20
N LYS A 494 102.54 68.68 22.71
CA LYS A 494 101.15 69.14 22.88
C LYS A 494 100.41 69.30 21.55
N ASP A 495 101.07 69.73 20.48
CA ASP A 495 100.51 69.71 19.12
C ASP A 495 100.21 68.28 18.63
N LEU A 496 100.98 67.27 19.06
CA LEU A 496 100.69 65.87 18.76
C LEU A 496 99.47 65.37 19.53
N GLU A 497 99.41 65.64 20.85
CA GLU A 497 98.24 65.36 21.70
C GLU A 497 96.97 66.03 21.12
N ILE A 498 97.02 67.32 20.82
CA ILE A 498 95.90 68.09 20.25
C ILE A 498 95.46 67.48 18.91
N ARG A 499 96.39 67.00 18.06
CA ARG A 499 96.04 66.29 16.81
C ARG A 499 95.38 64.93 17.09
N ILE A 500 95.80 64.19 18.10
CA ILE A 500 95.19 62.93 18.54
C ILE A 500 93.77 63.17 19.09
N HIS A 501 93.58 64.17 19.96
CA HIS A 501 92.26 64.55 20.47
C HIS A 501 91.34 65.08 19.35
N LYS A 502 91.85 65.87 18.39
CA LYS A 502 91.11 66.29 17.18
C LYS A 502 90.80 65.13 16.22
N LYS A 503 91.50 63.99 16.28
CA LYS A 503 91.10 62.74 15.61
C LYS A 503 90.00 62.02 16.41
N LYS A 504 90.20 61.77 17.71
CA LYS A 504 89.21 61.13 18.60
C LYS A 504 87.86 61.85 18.59
N LYS A 505 87.83 63.19 18.66
CA LYS A 505 86.58 63.99 18.56
C LYS A 505 85.85 63.77 17.23
N ARG A 506 86.57 63.72 16.10
CA ARG A 506 85.98 63.45 14.77
C ARG A 506 85.43 62.03 14.68
N GLU A 507 86.10 61.06 15.28
CA GLU A 507 85.63 59.66 15.29
C GLU A 507 84.40 59.47 16.17
N ILE A 508 84.38 60.01 17.40
CA ILE A 508 83.21 59.99 18.27
C ILE A 508 82.01 60.68 17.59
N HIS A 509 82.24 61.80 16.90
CA HIS A 509 81.22 62.50 16.13
C HIS A 509 80.85 61.81 14.81
N ARG A 510 81.61 60.80 14.34
CA ARG A 510 81.17 59.85 13.30
C ARG A 510 80.25 58.81 13.92
N ARG A 511 80.70 58.12 14.98
CA ARG A 511 79.93 57.09 15.70
C ARG A 511 78.56 57.61 16.17
N LEU A 512 78.49 58.82 16.72
CA LEU A 512 77.22 59.46 17.12
C LEU A 512 76.24 59.67 15.95
N ARG A 513 76.73 60.03 14.75
CA ARG A 513 75.88 60.18 13.56
C ARG A 513 75.48 58.83 12.95
N GLU A 514 76.26 57.79 13.19
CA GLU A 514 75.90 56.41 12.83
C GLU A 514 74.82 55.86 13.78
N PHE A 515 74.95 56.09 15.11
CA PHE A 515 73.90 55.77 16.08
C PHE A 515 72.60 56.56 15.86
N ALA A 516 72.68 57.86 15.50
CA ALA A 516 71.49 58.65 15.17
C ALA A 516 70.72 58.06 13.97
N LYS A 517 71.44 57.72 12.88
CA LYS A 517 70.84 57.02 11.73
C LYS A 517 70.23 55.68 12.11
N LEU A 518 70.90 54.92 12.98
CA LEU A 518 70.39 53.61 13.45
C LEU A 518 69.10 53.76 14.28
N TYR A 519 69.04 54.78 15.12
CA TYR A 519 67.83 55.13 15.87
C TYR A 519 66.68 55.54 14.93
N ASP A 520 66.96 56.37 13.91
CA ASP A 520 65.96 56.75 12.91
C ASP A 520 65.47 55.56 12.09
N THR A 521 66.32 54.58 11.73
CA THR A 521 65.86 53.34 11.09
C THR A 521 64.94 52.53 12.00
N VAL A 522 65.33 52.31 13.26
CA VAL A 522 64.50 51.56 14.24
C VAL A 522 63.18 52.29 14.53
N ARG A 523 63.19 53.63 14.61
CA ARG A 523 61.98 54.45 14.76
C ARG A 523 61.04 54.33 13.57
N ASN A 524 61.58 54.34 12.35
CA ASN A 524 60.81 54.16 11.12
C ASN A 524 60.26 52.73 10.98
N GLU A 525 61.00 51.71 11.41
CA GLU A 525 60.53 50.32 11.48
C GLU A 525 59.43 50.16 12.53
N ARG A 526 59.60 50.70 13.75
CA ARG A 526 58.54 50.74 14.76
C ARG A 526 57.26 51.37 14.22
N ASN A 527 57.37 52.51 13.52
CA ASN A 527 56.21 53.18 12.93
C ASN A 527 55.59 52.38 11.76
N LYS A 528 56.38 51.64 10.97
CA LYS A 528 55.84 50.65 10.00
C LYS A 528 55.08 49.54 10.70
N PHE A 529 55.61 48.96 11.78
CA PHE A 529 54.93 47.91 12.54
C PHE A 529 53.64 48.40 13.20
N VAL A 530 53.62 49.62 13.77
CA VAL A 530 52.37 50.23 14.29
C VAL A 530 51.33 50.44 13.18
N ASN A 531 51.75 50.91 11.99
CA ASN A 531 50.83 51.08 10.86
C ASN A 531 50.32 49.75 10.29
N LEU A 532 51.15 48.69 10.32
CA LEU A 532 50.74 47.33 9.95
C LEU A 532 49.78 46.74 10.99
N LEU A 533 50.06 46.92 12.28
CA LEU A 533 49.21 46.49 13.38
C LEU A 533 47.83 47.15 13.30
N HIS A 534 47.77 48.47 13.06
CA HIS A 534 46.50 49.19 12.91
C HIS A 534 45.69 48.68 11.70
N LYS A 535 46.34 48.46 10.54
CA LYS A 535 45.70 47.87 9.36
C LYS A 535 45.21 46.44 9.60
N ALA A 536 45.97 45.62 10.33
CA ALA A 536 45.55 44.28 10.72
C ALA A 536 44.33 44.32 11.66
N HIS A 537 44.33 45.23 12.64
CA HIS A 537 43.21 45.41 13.56
C HIS A 537 41.93 45.87 12.85
N GLN A 538 42.06 46.81 11.90
CA GLN A 538 40.95 47.23 11.02
C GLN A 538 40.41 46.04 10.21
N LYS A 539 41.29 45.21 9.62
CA LYS A 539 40.87 44.01 8.87
C LYS A 539 40.24 42.94 9.74
N VAL A 540 40.67 42.76 10.99
CA VAL A 540 40.00 41.88 11.97
C VAL A 540 38.58 42.38 12.26
N ASN A 541 38.37 43.68 12.41
CA ASN A 541 37.03 44.23 12.65
C ASN A 541 36.12 44.07 11.42
N GLU A 542 36.59 44.38 10.20
CA GLU A 542 35.83 44.12 8.97
C GLU A 542 35.43 42.64 8.82
N ILE A 543 36.28 41.71 9.26
CA ILE A 543 36.00 40.26 9.22
C ILE A 543 34.97 39.89 10.30
N LYS A 544 35.05 40.46 11.50
CA LYS A 544 34.03 40.27 12.55
C LYS A 544 32.66 40.79 12.13
N GLU A 545 32.59 41.95 11.47
CA GLU A 545 31.35 42.52 10.94
C GLU A 545 30.77 41.64 9.82
N ARG A 546 31.59 41.21 8.85
CA ARG A 546 31.17 40.26 7.80
C ARG A 546 30.72 38.91 8.37
N HIS A 547 31.38 38.42 9.41
CA HIS A 547 30.96 37.19 10.11
C HIS A 547 29.60 37.38 10.79
N LYS A 548 29.36 38.51 11.47
CA LYS A 548 28.06 38.82 12.08
C LYS A 548 26.94 38.93 11.04
N MET A 549 27.20 39.55 9.87
CA MET A 549 26.26 39.55 8.76
C MET A 549 25.97 38.13 8.23
N SER A 550 27.00 37.31 8.07
CA SER A 550 26.85 35.91 7.61
C SER A 550 26.07 35.04 8.61
N LEU A 551 26.20 35.30 9.92
CA LEU A 551 25.40 34.64 10.96
C LEU A 551 23.91 35.03 10.84
N ASN A 552 23.61 36.32 10.67
CA ASN A 552 22.23 36.78 10.45
C ASN A 552 21.64 36.17 9.16
N GLU A 553 22.41 36.10 8.08
CA GLU A 553 22.00 35.45 6.82
C GLU A 553 21.73 33.95 7.02
N LEU A 554 22.59 33.22 7.76
CA LEU A 554 22.37 31.82 8.12
C LEU A 554 21.10 31.60 8.98
N GLU A 555 20.78 32.55 9.86
CA GLU A 555 19.57 32.50 10.68
C GLU A 555 18.30 32.79 9.87
N ILE A 556 18.33 33.76 8.96
CA ILE A 556 17.26 34.02 7.98
C ILE A 556 17.06 32.79 7.08
N LEU A 557 18.14 32.17 6.59
CA LEU A 557 18.07 30.95 5.77
C LEU A 557 17.53 29.75 6.54
N ARG A 558 17.92 29.55 7.81
CA ARG A 558 17.33 28.54 8.70
C ARG A 558 15.83 28.74 8.88
N ASN A 559 15.40 29.97 9.19
CA ASN A 559 13.99 30.29 9.36
C ASN A 559 13.21 30.07 8.06
N SER A 560 13.77 30.46 6.91
CA SER A 560 13.21 30.16 5.59
C SER A 560 13.03 28.65 5.38
N ALA A 561 14.09 27.86 5.60
CA ALA A 561 14.07 26.40 5.47
C ALA A 561 13.02 25.75 6.38
N VAL A 562 12.91 26.14 7.65
CA VAL A 562 11.89 25.63 8.58
C VAL A 562 10.47 25.97 8.09
N THR A 563 10.24 27.15 7.49
CA THR A 563 8.91 27.44 6.89
C THR A 563 8.64 26.65 5.61
N GLN A 564 9.67 26.33 4.82
CA GLN A 564 9.54 25.46 3.65
C GLN A 564 9.29 24.00 4.05
N GLU A 565 9.95 23.50 5.10
CA GLU A 565 9.76 22.16 5.64
C GLU A 565 8.34 21.99 6.23
N ARG A 566 7.83 22.98 6.98
CA ARG A 566 6.41 22.98 7.41
C ARG A 566 5.42 23.01 6.23
N LYS A 567 5.75 23.71 5.13
CA LYS A 567 4.93 23.69 3.90
C LYS A 567 4.99 22.32 3.21
N LEU A 568 6.17 21.70 3.15
CA LEU A 568 6.37 20.36 2.61
C LEU A 568 5.61 19.31 3.42
N GLN A 569 5.74 19.30 4.75
CA GLN A 569 5.01 18.40 5.65
C GLN A 569 3.48 18.53 5.49
N ASN A 570 2.97 19.77 5.40
CA ASN A 570 1.55 20.01 5.09
C ASN A 570 1.14 19.51 3.70
N SER A 571 2.03 19.57 2.69
CA SER A 571 1.77 19.01 1.37
C SER A 571 1.79 17.48 1.36
N MET A 572 2.67 16.85 2.15
CA MET A 572 2.75 15.39 2.32
C MET A 572 1.52 14.84 3.05
N LEU A 573 1.03 15.53 4.10
CA LEU A 573 -0.24 15.20 4.76
C LEU A 573 -1.44 15.29 3.80
N LYS A 574 -1.50 16.33 2.97
CA LYS A 574 -2.52 16.45 1.90
C LYS A 574 -2.39 15.33 0.86
N LEU A 575 -1.17 14.98 0.46
CA LEU A 575 -0.92 13.89 -0.49
C LEU A 575 -1.36 12.55 0.08
N ALA A 576 -1.02 12.24 1.34
CA ALA A 576 -1.44 11.02 2.01
C ALA A 576 -2.96 10.90 2.11
N ASN A 577 -3.66 11.98 2.48
CA ASN A 577 -5.13 11.99 2.50
C ASN A 577 -5.74 11.86 1.08
N ASN A 578 -5.10 12.44 0.07
CA ASN A 578 -5.45 12.24 -1.35
C ASN A 578 -5.06 10.85 -1.90
N VAL A 579 -4.28 10.04 -1.17
CA VAL A 579 -4.04 8.63 -1.47
C VAL A 579 -5.16 7.79 -0.86
N THR A 580 -5.47 7.95 0.43
CA THR A 580 -6.54 7.18 1.09
C THR A 580 -7.92 7.44 0.48
N ILE A 581 -8.23 8.69 0.09
CA ILE A 581 -9.47 9.02 -0.64
C ILE A 581 -9.50 8.37 -2.04
N ARG A 582 -8.35 8.25 -2.71
CA ARG A 582 -8.24 7.60 -4.03
C ARG A 582 -8.40 6.08 -3.90
N GLU A 583 -7.85 5.50 -2.85
CA GLU A 583 -7.95 4.07 -2.53
C GLU A 583 -9.39 3.68 -2.14
N SER A 584 -10.11 4.53 -1.38
CA SER A 584 -11.53 4.29 -1.10
C SER A 584 -12.38 4.40 -2.38
N MET A 585 -12.16 5.43 -3.21
CA MET A 585 -12.81 5.57 -4.51
C MET A 585 -12.50 4.39 -5.46
N GLN A 586 -11.25 3.91 -5.51
CA GLN A 586 -10.89 2.72 -6.29
C GLN A 586 -11.58 1.45 -5.75
N ASN A 587 -11.66 1.28 -4.43
CA ASN A 587 -12.40 0.18 -3.84
C ASN A 587 -13.91 0.23 -4.19
N ASP A 588 -14.52 1.41 -4.20
CA ASP A 588 -15.92 1.56 -4.59
C ASP A 588 -16.14 1.36 -6.10
N VAL A 589 -15.22 1.82 -6.96
CA VAL A 589 -15.21 1.46 -8.39
C VAL A 589 -15.09 -0.05 -8.57
N CYS A 590 -14.20 -0.73 -7.84
CA CYS A 590 -14.08 -2.20 -7.89
C CYS A 590 -15.38 -2.91 -7.44
N LYS A 591 -16.05 -2.43 -6.38
CA LYS A 591 -17.37 -2.93 -5.96
C LYS A 591 -18.44 -2.74 -7.05
N ILE A 592 -18.44 -1.60 -7.74
CA ILE A 592 -19.36 -1.31 -8.85
C ILE A 592 -19.06 -2.18 -10.07
N VAL A 593 -17.79 -2.38 -10.43
CA VAL A 593 -17.36 -3.28 -11.51
C VAL A 593 -17.76 -4.72 -11.21
N ALA A 594 -17.54 -5.22 -9.98
CA ALA A 594 -17.97 -6.55 -9.57
C ALA A 594 -19.51 -6.71 -9.64
N LYS A 595 -20.29 -5.71 -9.20
CA LYS A 595 -21.75 -5.69 -9.36
C LYS A 595 -22.17 -5.70 -10.84
N LEU A 596 -21.54 -4.91 -11.69
CA LEU A 596 -21.81 -4.88 -13.14
C LEU A 596 -21.49 -6.22 -13.79
N GLN A 597 -20.38 -6.85 -13.43
CA GLN A 597 -19.99 -8.16 -13.96
C GLN A 597 -21.00 -9.25 -13.56
N ALA A 598 -21.38 -9.32 -12.28
CA ALA A 598 -22.43 -10.23 -11.81
C ALA A 598 -23.81 -9.96 -12.46
N MET A 599 -24.10 -8.72 -12.89
CA MET A 599 -25.31 -8.39 -13.64
C MET A 599 -25.21 -8.77 -15.13
N LYS A 600 -24.03 -8.70 -15.75
CA LYS A 600 -23.78 -9.26 -17.10
C LYS A 600 -23.96 -10.77 -17.10
N GLU A 601 -23.35 -11.48 -16.16
CA GLU A 601 -23.47 -12.94 -16.01
C GLU A 601 -24.93 -13.36 -15.80
N LYS A 602 -25.71 -12.62 -14.99
CA LYS A 602 -27.16 -12.83 -14.87
C LYS A 602 -27.89 -12.61 -16.19
N LYS A 603 -27.53 -11.58 -16.98
CA LYS A 603 -28.12 -11.32 -18.30
C LYS A 603 -27.80 -12.44 -19.30
N GLU A 604 -26.57 -12.94 -19.32
CA GLU A 604 -26.16 -14.06 -20.18
C GLU A 604 -26.87 -15.36 -19.79
N VAL A 605 -27.01 -15.65 -18.48
CA VAL A 605 -27.81 -16.78 -17.99
C VAL A 605 -29.29 -16.62 -18.37
N GLN A 606 -29.84 -15.39 -18.33
CA GLN A 606 -31.20 -15.13 -18.80
C GLN A 606 -31.34 -15.32 -20.32
N LEU A 607 -30.39 -14.85 -21.12
CA LEU A 607 -30.39 -15.02 -22.58
C LEU A 607 -30.38 -16.50 -22.96
N ASN A 608 -29.43 -17.28 -22.41
CA ASN A 608 -29.36 -18.73 -22.60
C ASN A 608 -30.64 -19.47 -22.17
N ASN A 609 -31.38 -18.95 -21.19
CA ASN A 609 -32.67 -19.51 -20.80
C ASN A 609 -33.80 -19.11 -21.75
N ILE A 610 -33.77 -17.90 -22.33
CA ILE A 610 -34.70 -17.48 -23.40
C ILE A 610 -34.49 -18.35 -24.63
N ASP A 611 -33.25 -18.59 -25.06
CA ASP A 611 -32.93 -19.44 -26.21
C ASP A 611 -33.41 -20.88 -26.01
N ARG A 612 -33.25 -21.44 -24.80
CA ARG A 612 -33.79 -22.75 -24.43
C ARG A 612 -35.32 -22.79 -24.44
N LEU A 613 -35.98 -21.74 -23.97
CA LEU A 613 -37.45 -21.65 -23.99
C LEU A 613 -37.97 -21.48 -25.43
N ALA A 614 -37.29 -20.70 -26.27
CA ALA A 614 -37.62 -20.56 -27.69
C ALA A 614 -37.50 -21.90 -28.43
N ASN A 615 -36.40 -22.63 -28.23
CA ASN A 615 -36.21 -23.97 -28.80
C ASN A 615 -37.28 -24.97 -28.31
N MET A 616 -37.70 -24.88 -27.04
CA MET A 616 -38.78 -25.69 -26.50
C MET A 616 -40.15 -25.32 -27.09
N ILE A 617 -40.40 -24.03 -27.34
CA ILE A 617 -41.61 -23.56 -28.02
C ILE A 617 -41.66 -24.08 -29.46
N THR A 618 -40.58 -23.99 -30.24
CA THR A 618 -40.57 -24.52 -31.61
C THR A 618 -40.80 -26.04 -31.67
N VAL A 619 -40.26 -26.82 -30.72
CA VAL A 619 -40.55 -28.25 -30.62
C VAL A 619 -42.04 -28.50 -30.32
N ILE A 620 -42.64 -27.74 -29.39
CA ILE A 620 -44.08 -27.84 -29.08
C ILE A 620 -44.94 -27.41 -30.27
N GLU A 621 -44.52 -26.41 -31.05
CA GLU A 621 -45.20 -25.98 -32.29
C GLU A 621 -45.12 -27.05 -33.38
N GLU A 622 -43.96 -27.69 -33.56
CA GLU A 622 -43.80 -28.85 -34.45
C GLU A 622 -44.70 -30.02 -34.01
N GLU A 623 -44.75 -30.34 -32.72
CA GLU A 623 -45.66 -31.36 -32.18
C GLU A 623 -47.14 -31.00 -32.39
N MET A 624 -47.53 -29.73 -32.21
CA MET A 624 -48.88 -29.25 -32.52
C MET A 624 -49.22 -29.37 -34.01
N VAL A 625 -48.28 -29.06 -34.91
CA VAL A 625 -48.46 -29.23 -36.36
C VAL A 625 -48.57 -30.72 -36.73
N GLN A 626 -47.78 -31.59 -36.11
CA GLN A 626 -47.92 -33.04 -36.27
C GLN A 626 -49.28 -33.54 -35.75
N LEU A 627 -49.73 -33.07 -34.58
CA LEU A 627 -51.01 -33.46 -33.99
C LEU A 627 -52.18 -33.01 -34.87
N ARG A 628 -52.15 -31.79 -35.40
CA ARG A 628 -53.14 -31.30 -36.39
C ARG A 628 -53.19 -32.21 -37.62
N LYS A 629 -52.04 -32.56 -38.22
CA LYS A 629 -51.97 -33.50 -39.36
C LYS A 629 -52.48 -34.90 -39.03
N ARG A 630 -52.27 -35.40 -37.81
CA ARG A 630 -52.83 -36.68 -37.34
C ARG A 630 -54.36 -36.61 -37.19
N TYR A 631 -54.87 -35.50 -36.64
CA TYR A 631 -56.31 -35.27 -36.48
C TYR A 631 -57.03 -35.10 -37.82
N GLU A 632 -56.42 -34.36 -38.76
CA GLU A 632 -56.90 -34.20 -40.13
C GLU A 632 -57.06 -35.56 -40.84
N LYS A 633 -56.05 -36.42 -40.78
CA LYS A 633 -56.12 -37.80 -41.31
C LYS A 633 -57.20 -38.65 -40.63
N ALA A 634 -57.39 -38.51 -39.33
CA ALA A 634 -58.47 -39.21 -38.62
C ALA A 634 -59.86 -38.72 -39.06
N VAL A 635 -60.03 -37.42 -39.35
CA VAL A 635 -61.26 -36.87 -39.93
C VAL A 635 -61.46 -37.33 -41.38
N GLN A 636 -60.40 -37.39 -42.18
CA GLN A 636 -60.43 -37.95 -43.55
C GLN A 636 -60.90 -39.40 -43.54
N HIS A 637 -60.24 -40.29 -42.78
CA HIS A 637 -60.66 -41.69 -42.65
C HIS A 637 -62.07 -41.87 -42.09
N ARG A 638 -62.51 -41.01 -41.15
CA ARG A 638 -63.90 -41.02 -40.66
C ARG A 638 -64.88 -40.65 -41.77
N ASN A 639 -64.56 -39.67 -42.60
CA ASN A 639 -65.41 -39.23 -43.71
C ASN A 639 -65.45 -40.29 -44.82
N GLU A 640 -64.31 -40.88 -45.19
CA GLU A 640 -64.21 -42.03 -46.11
C GLU A 640 -65.07 -43.21 -45.63
N SER A 641 -64.96 -43.56 -44.34
CA SER A 641 -65.79 -44.62 -43.72
C SER A 641 -67.28 -44.26 -43.69
N GLY A 642 -67.62 -42.97 -43.59
CA GLY A 642 -68.99 -42.48 -43.66
C GLY A 642 -69.58 -42.58 -45.07
N VAL A 643 -68.80 -42.26 -46.11
CA VAL A 643 -69.20 -42.47 -47.51
C VAL A 643 -69.42 -43.96 -47.79
N GLN A 644 -68.48 -44.82 -47.37
CA GLN A 644 -68.62 -46.29 -47.51
C GLN A 644 -69.75 -46.92 -46.67
N LEU A 645 -70.31 -46.18 -45.70
CA LEU A 645 -71.52 -46.58 -44.99
C LEU A 645 -72.77 -46.17 -45.78
N ILE A 646 -72.81 -44.93 -46.30
CA ILE A 646 -73.89 -44.44 -47.16
C ILE A 646 -74.01 -45.29 -48.43
N GLU A 647 -72.90 -45.60 -49.11
CA GLU A 647 -72.86 -46.50 -50.27
C GLU A 647 -73.49 -47.88 -49.95
N ARG A 648 -73.24 -48.41 -48.75
CA ARG A 648 -73.84 -49.69 -48.29
C ARG A 648 -75.29 -49.56 -47.86
N GLU A 649 -75.71 -48.42 -47.31
CA GLU A 649 -77.12 -48.15 -47.02
C GLU A 649 -77.91 -48.00 -48.32
N GLU A 650 -77.34 -47.40 -49.36
CA GLU A 650 -77.89 -47.36 -50.72
C GLU A 650 -77.95 -48.76 -51.37
N GLU A 651 -76.89 -49.58 -51.27
CA GLU A 651 -76.93 -51.00 -51.68
C GLU A 651 -78.07 -51.75 -50.98
N VAL A 652 -78.23 -51.58 -49.66
CA VAL A 652 -79.29 -52.21 -48.86
C VAL A 652 -80.68 -51.72 -49.27
N CYS A 653 -80.87 -50.43 -49.56
CA CYS A 653 -82.11 -49.92 -50.13
C CYS A 653 -82.44 -50.58 -51.48
N ILE A 654 -81.45 -50.68 -52.38
CA ILE A 654 -81.59 -51.36 -53.67
C ILE A 654 -81.92 -52.85 -53.49
N PHE A 655 -81.37 -53.52 -52.46
CA PHE A 655 -81.75 -54.90 -52.13
C PHE A 655 -83.19 -55.00 -51.60
N TYR A 656 -83.65 -54.08 -50.74
CA TYR A 656 -85.05 -54.05 -50.30
C TYR A 656 -86.02 -53.79 -51.47
N GLU A 657 -85.69 -52.91 -52.42
CA GLU A 657 -86.49 -52.71 -53.62
C GLU A 657 -86.55 -53.98 -54.49
N LYS A 658 -85.40 -54.64 -54.70
CA LYS A 658 -85.35 -55.93 -55.43
C LYS A 658 -86.18 -57.02 -54.74
N ILE A 659 -86.13 -57.12 -53.41
CA ILE A 659 -86.96 -58.06 -52.63
C ILE A 659 -88.44 -57.71 -52.79
N ASN A 660 -88.84 -56.44 -52.63
CA ASN A 660 -90.22 -56.00 -52.80
C ASN A 660 -90.76 -56.26 -54.23
N ILE A 661 -89.91 -56.19 -55.25
CA ILE A 661 -90.26 -56.56 -56.63
C ILE A 661 -90.42 -58.08 -56.76
N GLN A 662 -89.48 -58.87 -56.20
CA GLN A 662 -89.55 -60.33 -56.21
C GLN A 662 -90.75 -60.88 -55.42
N GLU A 663 -91.11 -60.28 -54.29
CA GLU A 663 -92.31 -60.65 -53.52
C GLU A 663 -93.61 -60.36 -54.31
N LYS A 664 -93.69 -59.22 -55.02
CA LYS A 664 -94.82 -58.93 -55.91
C LYS A 664 -94.88 -59.93 -57.08
N MET A 665 -93.75 -60.30 -57.68
CA MET A 665 -93.70 -61.33 -58.71
C MET A 665 -94.10 -62.71 -58.18
N LYS A 666 -93.65 -63.07 -56.97
CA LYS A 666 -94.04 -64.32 -56.28
C LYS A 666 -95.54 -64.34 -56.01
N LEU A 667 -96.10 -63.28 -55.44
CA LEU A 667 -97.52 -63.19 -55.10
C LEU A 667 -98.42 -63.24 -56.35
N ASN A 668 -98.01 -62.60 -57.45
CA ASN A 668 -98.68 -62.76 -58.74
C ASN A 668 -98.62 -64.23 -59.22
N GLY A 669 -97.45 -64.89 -59.10
CA GLY A 669 -97.28 -66.30 -59.42
C GLY A 669 -98.14 -67.24 -58.54
N GLU A 670 -98.29 -66.94 -57.25
CA GLU A 670 -99.17 -67.68 -56.33
C GLU A 670 -100.65 -67.51 -56.70
N ILE A 671 -101.07 -66.31 -57.14
CA ILE A 671 -102.42 -66.09 -57.70
C ILE A 671 -102.61 -66.87 -59.00
N GLU A 672 -101.66 -66.86 -59.92
CA GLU A 672 -101.73 -67.64 -61.17
C GLU A 672 -101.78 -69.16 -60.90
N ILE A 673 -101.00 -69.65 -59.93
CA ILE A 673 -101.05 -71.04 -59.47
C ILE A 673 -102.42 -71.37 -58.90
N HIS A 674 -102.99 -70.57 -57.99
CA HIS A 674 -104.33 -70.83 -57.47
C HIS A 674 -105.41 -70.83 -58.56
N VAL A 675 -105.33 -69.91 -59.54
CA VAL A 675 -106.24 -69.91 -60.71
C VAL A 675 -106.07 -71.19 -61.56
N LEU A 676 -104.89 -71.79 -61.62
CA LEU A 676 -104.66 -73.09 -62.26
C LEU A 676 -105.16 -74.26 -61.40
N GLU A 677 -104.99 -74.20 -60.07
CA GLU A 677 -105.52 -75.20 -59.13
C GLU A 677 -107.05 -75.24 -59.15
N GLU A 678 -107.73 -74.09 -59.21
CA GLU A 678 -109.18 -74.02 -59.37
C GLU A 678 -109.63 -74.62 -60.70
N LYS A 679 -108.94 -74.33 -61.81
CA LYS A 679 -109.19 -74.98 -63.11
C LYS A 679 -109.02 -76.50 -63.01
N ILE A 680 -107.98 -76.98 -62.32
CA ILE A 680 -107.74 -78.42 -62.07
C ILE A 680 -108.86 -79.02 -61.19
N ARG A 681 -109.32 -78.31 -60.15
CA ARG A 681 -110.43 -78.72 -59.28
C ARG A 681 -111.75 -78.82 -60.04
N PHE A 682 -112.03 -77.85 -60.91
CA PHE A 682 -113.19 -77.84 -61.80
C PHE A 682 -113.15 -78.97 -62.84
N LEU A 683 -111.97 -79.26 -63.41
CA LEU A 683 -111.78 -80.40 -64.29
C LEU A 683 -111.95 -81.74 -63.55
N LYS A 684 -111.42 -81.88 -62.33
CA LYS A 684 -111.65 -83.06 -61.47
C LYS A 684 -113.14 -83.27 -61.17
N LEU A 685 -113.90 -82.20 -60.90
CA LEU A 685 -115.36 -82.27 -60.72
C LEU A 685 -116.08 -82.71 -62.01
N LYS A 686 -115.70 -82.19 -63.18
CA LYS A 686 -116.23 -82.64 -64.48
C LYS A 686 -115.93 -84.13 -64.75
N ILE A 687 -114.75 -84.61 -64.39
CA ILE A 687 -114.37 -86.02 -64.51
C ILE A 687 -115.23 -86.89 -63.57
N ALA A 688 -115.40 -86.47 -62.31
CA ALA A 688 -116.22 -87.20 -61.33
C ALA A 688 -117.70 -87.30 -61.74
N GLU A 689 -118.30 -86.22 -62.25
CA GLU A 689 -119.66 -86.24 -62.77
C GLU A 689 -119.78 -87.10 -64.05
N LYS A 690 -118.76 -87.13 -64.92
CA LYS A 690 -118.74 -88.07 -66.06
C LYS A 690 -118.59 -89.52 -65.64
N GLN A 691 -117.80 -89.82 -64.61
CA GLN A 691 -117.70 -91.15 -64.01
C GLN A 691 -119.02 -91.57 -63.36
N ARG A 692 -119.72 -90.65 -62.67
CA ARG A 692 -121.07 -90.88 -62.13
C ARG A 692 -122.08 -91.19 -63.24
N GLN A 693 -122.07 -90.44 -64.34
CA GLN A 693 -122.93 -90.70 -65.49
C GLN A 693 -122.67 -92.10 -66.08
N ILE A 694 -121.40 -92.48 -66.27
CA ILE A 694 -121.02 -93.85 -66.69
C ILE A 694 -121.52 -94.90 -65.69
N HIS A 695 -121.37 -94.69 -64.38
CA HIS A 695 -121.83 -95.62 -63.36
C HIS A 695 -123.36 -95.80 -63.35
N VAL A 696 -124.13 -94.73 -63.58
CA VAL A 696 -125.59 -94.80 -63.73
C VAL A 696 -125.96 -95.58 -64.99
N THR A 697 -125.32 -95.32 -66.13
CA THR A 697 -125.54 -96.10 -67.37
C THR A 697 -125.17 -97.58 -67.18
N GLN A 698 -124.08 -97.88 -66.48
CA GLN A 698 -123.68 -99.24 -66.13
C GLN A 698 -124.69 -99.94 -65.20
N LYS A 699 -125.35 -99.21 -64.28
CA LYS A 699 -126.43 -99.75 -63.43
C LYS A 699 -127.76 -99.96 -64.16
N LEU A 700 -127.98 -99.26 -65.29
CA LEU A 700 -129.13 -99.49 -66.17
C LEU A 700 -128.87 -100.62 -67.20
N LEU A 701 -127.62 -101.04 -67.38
CA LEU A 701 -127.25 -102.10 -68.32
C LEU A 701 -127.86 -103.48 -67.97
N PRO A 702 -127.93 -103.92 -66.69
CA PRO A 702 -128.59 -105.18 -66.32
C PRO A 702 -130.10 -105.15 -66.54
N THR A 703 -130.80 -104.05 -66.25
CA THR A 703 -132.23 -103.93 -66.53
C THR A 703 -132.52 -103.86 -68.03
N LYS A 704 -131.67 -103.18 -68.82
CA LYS A 704 -131.73 -103.23 -70.29
C LYS A 704 -131.53 -104.67 -70.80
N ARG A 705 -130.53 -105.40 -70.29
CA ARG A 705 -130.28 -106.82 -70.63
C ARG A 705 -131.40 -107.76 -70.17
N ALA A 706 -132.02 -107.49 -69.03
CA ALA A 706 -133.19 -108.24 -68.57
C ALA A 706 -134.36 -108.01 -69.53
N LEU A 707 -134.68 -106.76 -69.87
CA LEU A 707 -135.72 -106.44 -70.85
C LEU A 707 -135.42 -106.98 -72.26
N ASP A 708 -134.15 -107.04 -72.69
CA ASP A 708 -133.75 -107.72 -73.94
C ASP A 708 -133.99 -109.24 -73.86
N ALA A 709 -133.69 -109.86 -72.72
CA ALA A 709 -133.90 -111.28 -72.49
C ALA A 709 -135.39 -111.64 -72.33
N ASP A 710 -136.15 -110.81 -71.63
CA ASP A 710 -137.61 -110.91 -71.50
C ASP A 710 -138.28 -110.72 -72.87
N LEU A 711 -137.78 -109.80 -73.71
CA LEU A 711 -138.21 -109.68 -75.11
C LEU A 711 -137.89 -110.95 -75.91
N ALA A 712 -136.67 -111.49 -75.81
CA ALA A 712 -136.31 -112.72 -76.49
C ALA A 712 -137.16 -113.92 -76.01
N VAL A 713 -137.44 -114.02 -74.71
CA VAL A 713 -138.33 -115.02 -74.12
C VAL A 713 -139.78 -114.81 -74.60
N LEU A 714 -140.29 -113.58 -74.61
CA LEU A 714 -141.61 -113.24 -75.17
C LEU A 714 -141.70 -113.54 -76.66
N GLN A 715 -140.60 -113.38 -77.42
CA GLN A 715 -140.56 -113.63 -78.86
C GLN A 715 -140.46 -115.13 -79.17
N ILE A 716 -139.75 -115.92 -78.35
CA ILE A 716 -139.77 -117.39 -78.37
C ILE A 716 -141.12 -117.94 -77.89
N GLN A 717 -141.71 -117.36 -76.85
CA GLN A 717 -143.06 -117.70 -76.40
C GLN A 717 -144.09 -117.32 -77.46
N PHE A 718 -143.92 -116.22 -78.20
CA PHE A 718 -144.80 -115.85 -79.30
C PHE A 718 -144.65 -116.78 -80.51
N SER A 719 -143.44 -117.24 -80.85
CA SER A 719 -143.28 -118.29 -81.88
C SER A 719 -143.92 -119.61 -81.42
N GLN A 720 -143.62 -120.07 -80.20
CA GLN A 720 -144.23 -121.27 -79.62
C GLN A 720 -145.76 -121.14 -79.52
N CYS A 721 -146.29 -119.98 -79.16
CA CYS A 721 -147.73 -119.72 -79.12
C CYS A 721 -148.33 -119.61 -80.52
N THR A 722 -147.64 -119.09 -81.54
CA THR A 722 -148.19 -119.07 -82.92
C THR A 722 -148.12 -120.44 -83.61
N ASP A 723 -147.14 -121.27 -83.28
CA ASP A 723 -147.13 -122.69 -83.68
C ASP A 723 -148.23 -123.47 -82.94
N ARG A 724 -148.36 -123.26 -81.63
CA ARG A 724 -149.42 -123.87 -80.81
C ARG A 724 -150.81 -123.33 -81.12
N ILE A 725 -150.93 -122.10 -81.64
CA ILE A 725 -152.17 -121.57 -82.24
C ILE A 725 -152.43 -122.27 -83.56
N ARG A 726 -151.44 -122.49 -84.45
CA ARG A 726 -151.65 -123.28 -85.68
C ARG A 726 -152.02 -124.75 -85.43
N ASP A 727 -151.66 -125.32 -84.30
CA ASP A 727 -152.13 -126.65 -83.88
C ASP A 727 -153.47 -126.60 -83.10
N LEU A 728 -153.73 -125.56 -82.31
CA LEU A 728 -155.01 -125.34 -81.66
C LEU A 728 -156.10 -124.91 -82.65
N GLU A 729 -155.79 -124.21 -83.75
CA GLU A 729 -156.72 -123.86 -84.84
C GLU A 729 -157.27 -125.13 -85.52
N LYS A 730 -156.45 -126.18 -85.63
CA LYS A 730 -156.89 -127.52 -86.09
C LYS A 730 -157.80 -128.23 -85.08
N GLN A 731 -157.86 -127.75 -83.84
CA GLN A 731 -158.72 -128.28 -82.77
C GLN A 731 -159.94 -127.38 -82.51
N LEU A 732 -159.82 -126.06 -82.71
CA LEU A 732 -160.84 -125.01 -82.58
C LEU A 732 -161.87 -125.00 -83.72
N ILE A 733 -161.66 -125.81 -84.75
CA ILE A 733 -162.71 -126.13 -85.74
C ILE A 733 -163.83 -127.00 -85.09
N ASN A 734 -163.60 -127.59 -83.91
CA ASN A 734 -164.63 -128.17 -83.06
C ASN A 734 -164.92 -127.25 -81.84
N PRO A 735 -166.18 -126.84 -81.59
CA PRO A 735 -166.51 -125.86 -80.54
C PRO A 735 -167.04 -126.48 -79.24
N GLU A 736 -166.56 -125.99 -78.08
CA GLU A 736 -167.31 -125.64 -76.84
C GLU A 736 -166.35 -125.38 -75.64
N GLY A 737 -166.69 -124.43 -74.75
CA GLY A 737 -165.96 -124.17 -73.48
C GLY A 737 -165.81 -122.69 -73.09
N GLU A 738 -166.07 -122.33 -71.83
CA GLU A 738 -166.21 -120.92 -71.38
C GLU A 738 -165.27 -120.48 -70.22
N ASN A 739 -165.23 -119.15 -70.04
CA ASN A 739 -164.93 -118.36 -68.82
C ASN A 739 -163.50 -117.82 -68.55
N ARG A 740 -163.46 -116.54 -68.10
CA ARG A 740 -162.47 -115.52 -68.53
C ARG A 740 -162.20 -114.42 -67.46
N THR A 741 -161.04 -114.46 -66.78
CA THR A 741 -160.22 -113.33 -66.19
C THR A 741 -160.70 -112.40 -65.01
N HIS A 742 -159.83 -112.04 -64.02
CA HIS A 742 -159.77 -110.70 -63.31
C HIS A 742 -158.49 -110.37 -62.43
N PHE A 743 -158.41 -109.19 -61.72
CA PHE A 743 -157.23 -108.46 -61.11
C PHE A 743 -157.60 -107.27 -60.11
N ILE A 744 -156.65 -106.50 -59.46
CA ILE A 744 -156.67 -105.10 -58.76
C ILE A 744 -155.53 -104.97 -57.62
N PRO A 745 -155.06 -103.88 -56.85
CA PRO A 745 -155.20 -102.36 -56.69
C PRO A 745 -153.85 -101.49 -56.52
N GLY A 746 -153.85 -100.19 -56.04
CA GLY A 746 -152.67 -99.39 -55.49
C GLY A 746 -152.83 -97.83 -55.18
N LYS A 747 -151.97 -97.14 -54.34
CA LYS A 747 -151.92 -95.62 -54.09
C LYS A 747 -150.73 -95.02 -53.19
N ASP A 748 -150.57 -93.67 -53.03
CA ASP A 748 -149.44 -92.90 -52.35
C ASP A 748 -149.72 -91.40 -51.85
N MET A 749 -148.71 -90.59 -51.38
CA MET A 749 -148.77 -89.18 -50.80
C MET A 749 -148.15 -87.99 -51.63
N THR A 750 -148.26 -86.69 -51.21
CA THR A 750 -148.08 -85.45 -52.05
C THR A 750 -147.06 -84.34 -51.60
N GLN A 751 -146.88 -83.27 -52.41
CA GLN A 751 -145.70 -82.37 -52.45
C GLN A 751 -145.67 -81.08 -51.60
N GLU A 752 -146.79 -80.36 -51.37
CA GLU A 752 -146.73 -78.94 -50.90
C GLU A 752 -146.07 -78.73 -49.55
N GLU A 753 -146.15 -79.72 -48.66
CA GLU A 753 -145.56 -79.69 -47.31
C GLU A 753 -144.02 -79.65 -47.33
N MET A 754 -143.41 -80.06 -48.45
CA MET A 754 -141.96 -80.11 -48.62
C MET A 754 -141.36 -78.70 -48.82
N ILE A 755 -142.08 -77.81 -49.53
CA ILE A 755 -141.60 -76.49 -49.94
C ILE A 755 -141.54 -75.52 -48.74
N LYS A 756 -142.63 -75.40 -47.98
CA LYS A 756 -142.75 -74.50 -46.81
C LYS A 756 -141.67 -74.74 -45.74
N LYS A 757 -141.05 -75.93 -45.73
CA LYS A 757 -139.99 -76.30 -44.79
C LYS A 757 -138.62 -75.79 -45.24
N LEU A 758 -138.41 -75.62 -46.56
CA LEU A 758 -137.16 -75.21 -47.19
C LEU A 758 -136.92 -73.70 -46.96
N ASP A 759 -137.89 -72.85 -47.32
CA ASP A 759 -137.86 -71.40 -47.12
C ASP A 759 -137.53 -71.00 -45.66
N SER A 760 -138.01 -71.82 -44.70
CA SER A 760 -137.83 -71.59 -43.26
C SER A 760 -136.37 -71.70 -42.79
N LEU A 761 -135.53 -72.44 -43.52
CA LEU A 761 -134.11 -72.65 -43.23
C LEU A 761 -133.23 -71.58 -43.86
N GLU A 762 -133.52 -71.15 -45.09
CA GLU A 762 -132.77 -70.11 -45.80
C GLU A 762 -132.80 -68.77 -45.02
N LEU A 763 -133.97 -68.39 -44.48
CA LEU A 763 -134.14 -67.18 -43.67
C LEU A 763 -133.33 -67.20 -42.35
N GLN A 764 -133.00 -68.39 -41.82
CA GLN A 764 -132.13 -68.50 -40.64
C GLN A 764 -130.64 -68.40 -40.99
N LEU A 765 -130.25 -68.81 -42.21
CA LEU A 765 -128.87 -68.83 -42.67
C LEU A 765 -128.37 -67.39 -42.91
N ALA A 766 -129.11 -66.58 -43.67
CA ALA A 766 -128.76 -65.18 -43.93
C ALA A 766 -128.58 -64.35 -42.64
N LYS A 767 -129.44 -64.56 -41.63
CA LYS A 767 -129.37 -63.91 -40.30
C LYS A 767 -128.18 -64.34 -39.43
N LYS A 768 -127.41 -65.35 -39.85
CA LYS A 768 -126.15 -65.76 -39.22
C LYS A 768 -124.93 -65.17 -39.92
N GLU A 769 -124.99 -65.01 -41.24
CA GLU A 769 -123.91 -64.42 -42.05
C GLU A 769 -123.73 -62.93 -41.76
N GLU A 770 -124.84 -62.17 -41.72
CA GLU A 770 -124.85 -60.74 -41.35
C GLU A 770 -124.11 -60.47 -40.01
N LYS A 771 -124.41 -61.27 -38.98
CA LYS A 771 -123.81 -61.17 -37.64
C LYS A 771 -122.37 -61.67 -37.53
N LEU A 772 -121.85 -62.30 -38.58
CA LEU A 772 -120.45 -62.71 -38.67
C LEU A 772 -119.63 -61.55 -39.23
N LEU A 773 -120.10 -60.93 -40.32
CA LEU A 773 -119.52 -59.73 -40.92
C LEU A 773 -119.41 -58.54 -39.94
N GLU A 774 -120.44 -58.32 -39.11
CA GLU A 774 -120.39 -57.33 -38.02
C GLU A 774 -119.21 -57.55 -37.06
N LYS A 775 -118.91 -58.82 -36.73
CA LYS A 775 -117.83 -59.17 -35.80
C LYS A 775 -116.45 -59.08 -36.42
N ASP A 776 -116.32 -59.47 -37.68
CA ASP A 776 -115.04 -59.39 -38.40
C ASP A 776 -114.62 -57.92 -38.58
N PHE A 777 -115.58 -57.02 -38.87
CA PHE A 777 -115.31 -55.58 -38.94
C PHE A 777 -114.86 -54.98 -37.60
N ILE A 778 -115.48 -55.41 -36.49
CA ILE A 778 -115.05 -55.01 -35.13
C ILE A 778 -113.65 -55.56 -34.83
N TYR A 779 -113.38 -56.82 -35.17
CA TYR A 779 -112.08 -57.47 -34.95
C TYR A 779 -110.96 -56.76 -35.73
N GLU A 780 -111.17 -56.43 -37.01
CA GLU A 780 -110.16 -55.72 -37.80
C GLU A 780 -109.82 -54.34 -37.21
N GLN A 781 -110.84 -53.60 -36.76
CA GLN A 781 -110.66 -52.27 -36.17
C GLN A 781 -110.00 -52.32 -34.78
N VAL A 782 -110.27 -53.35 -33.98
CA VAL A 782 -109.56 -53.60 -32.71
C VAL A 782 -108.09 -53.95 -32.96
N SER A 783 -107.80 -54.86 -33.90
CA SER A 783 -106.42 -55.22 -34.27
C SER A 783 -105.63 -54.00 -34.76
N ARG A 784 -106.18 -53.22 -35.69
CA ARG A 784 -105.58 -51.96 -36.20
C ARG A 784 -105.29 -50.95 -35.09
N LEU A 785 -106.10 -50.90 -34.01
CA LEU A 785 -105.84 -50.06 -32.84
C LEU A 785 -104.74 -50.64 -31.94
N THR A 786 -104.76 -51.94 -31.70
CA THR A 786 -103.74 -52.66 -30.93
C THR A 786 -102.36 -52.55 -31.58
N ASP A 787 -102.24 -52.77 -32.89
CA ASP A 787 -100.97 -52.68 -33.62
C ASP A 787 -100.37 -51.27 -33.60
N ARG A 788 -101.23 -50.24 -33.73
CA ARG A 788 -100.82 -48.83 -33.58
C ARG A 788 -100.35 -48.50 -32.16
N LEU A 789 -100.95 -49.11 -31.13
CA LEU A 789 -100.50 -48.98 -29.74
C LEU A 789 -99.19 -49.73 -29.49
N CYS A 790 -99.04 -50.96 -29.98
CA CYS A 790 -97.81 -51.74 -29.89
C CYS A 790 -96.64 -51.04 -30.58
N SER A 791 -96.82 -50.58 -31.83
CA SER A 791 -95.79 -49.86 -32.59
C SER A 791 -95.30 -48.60 -31.87
N LYS A 792 -96.23 -47.76 -31.38
CA LYS A 792 -95.89 -46.59 -30.56
C LYS A 792 -95.18 -46.97 -29.26
N THR A 793 -95.63 -48.04 -28.59
CA THR A 793 -95.00 -48.53 -27.36
C THR A 793 -93.60 -49.10 -27.59
N GLN A 794 -93.33 -49.71 -28.74
CA GLN A 794 -91.99 -50.21 -29.10
C GLN A 794 -91.00 -49.08 -29.41
N ALA A 795 -91.42 -48.05 -30.15
CA ALA A 795 -90.61 -46.83 -30.34
C ALA A 795 -90.29 -46.18 -28.97
N CYS A 796 -91.33 -45.89 -28.17
CA CYS A 796 -91.15 -45.29 -26.84
C CYS A 796 -90.28 -46.16 -25.90
N LYS A 797 -90.24 -47.49 -26.05
CA LYS A 797 -89.35 -48.37 -25.27
C LYS A 797 -87.87 -48.12 -25.58
N GLN A 798 -87.50 -47.93 -26.85
CA GLN A 798 -86.11 -47.61 -27.20
C GLN A 798 -85.71 -46.21 -26.71
N ASP A 799 -86.57 -45.21 -26.90
CA ASP A 799 -86.31 -43.85 -26.41
C ASP A 799 -86.25 -43.77 -24.89
N THR A 800 -87.16 -44.44 -24.18
CA THR A 800 -87.15 -44.51 -22.71
C THR A 800 -85.90 -45.24 -22.18
N LEU A 801 -85.43 -46.27 -22.89
CA LEU A 801 -84.20 -47.00 -22.52
C LEU A 801 -82.94 -46.17 -22.81
N LEU A 802 -82.90 -45.41 -23.90
CA LEU A 802 -81.84 -44.44 -24.19
C LEU A 802 -81.84 -43.29 -23.17
N LEU A 803 -83.01 -42.78 -22.81
CA LEU A 803 -83.17 -41.75 -21.78
C LEU A 803 -82.75 -42.28 -20.41
N ALA A 804 -83.13 -43.50 -20.02
CA ALA A 804 -82.70 -44.13 -18.77
C ALA A 804 -81.19 -44.39 -18.74
N LYS A 805 -80.58 -44.81 -19.85
CA LYS A 805 -79.11 -44.94 -19.98
C LYS A 805 -78.41 -43.57 -19.86
N LYS A 806 -78.91 -42.53 -20.52
CA LYS A 806 -78.41 -41.15 -20.39
C LYS A 806 -78.57 -40.64 -18.96
N MET A 807 -79.74 -40.81 -18.34
CA MET A 807 -80.05 -40.38 -16.98
C MET A 807 -79.17 -41.08 -15.93
N ASN A 808 -78.95 -42.40 -16.06
CA ASN A 808 -77.99 -43.12 -15.21
C ASN A 808 -76.54 -42.68 -15.47
N GLY A 809 -76.18 -42.36 -16.72
CA GLY A 809 -74.88 -41.77 -17.07
C GLY A 809 -74.68 -40.40 -16.42
N TYR A 810 -75.69 -39.53 -16.45
CA TYR A 810 -75.67 -38.24 -15.74
C TYR A 810 -75.64 -38.44 -14.22
N ARG A 811 -76.44 -39.35 -13.66
CA ARG A 811 -76.44 -39.67 -12.23
C ARG A 811 -75.08 -40.19 -11.75
N LYS A 812 -74.37 -40.99 -12.58
CA LYS A 812 -72.99 -41.37 -12.31
C LYS A 812 -72.05 -40.17 -12.40
N LYS A 813 -72.08 -39.39 -13.48
CA LYS A 813 -71.24 -38.17 -13.61
C LYS A 813 -71.44 -37.19 -12.45
N ILE A 814 -72.68 -37.03 -11.97
CA ILE A 814 -73.02 -36.22 -10.79
C ILE A 814 -72.40 -36.83 -9.54
N LYS A 815 -72.50 -38.15 -9.31
CA LYS A 815 -71.79 -38.83 -8.22
C LYS A 815 -70.28 -38.61 -8.29
N ASP A 816 -69.66 -38.97 -9.42
CA ASP A 816 -68.23 -38.84 -9.66
C ASP A 816 -67.75 -37.38 -9.46
N ALA A 817 -68.58 -36.39 -9.80
CA ALA A 817 -68.31 -34.97 -9.56
C ALA A 817 -68.51 -34.56 -8.08
N THR A 818 -69.57 -35.05 -7.40
CA THR A 818 -69.76 -34.78 -5.96
C THR A 818 -68.70 -35.46 -5.10
N GLU A 819 -68.20 -36.63 -5.48
CA GLU A 819 -67.10 -37.32 -4.78
C GLU A 819 -65.78 -36.54 -4.96
N LYS A 820 -65.49 -36.02 -6.15
CA LYS A 820 -64.37 -35.09 -6.38
C LYS A 820 -64.55 -33.76 -5.65
N MET A 821 -65.75 -33.20 -5.61
CA MET A 821 -66.04 -31.97 -4.88
C MET A 821 -65.90 -32.17 -3.37
N MET A 822 -66.35 -33.30 -2.81
CA MET A 822 -66.13 -33.64 -1.41
C MET A 822 -64.64 -33.87 -1.10
N ALA A 823 -63.87 -34.49 -2.01
CA ALA A 823 -62.42 -34.61 -1.86
C ALA A 823 -61.73 -33.24 -1.87
N LEU A 824 -62.06 -32.36 -2.82
CA LEU A 824 -61.52 -30.99 -2.89
C LEU A 824 -61.95 -30.12 -1.70
N VAL A 825 -63.18 -30.29 -1.18
CA VAL A 825 -63.64 -29.63 0.05
C VAL A 825 -62.92 -30.18 1.29
N ALA A 826 -62.64 -31.48 1.35
CA ALA A 826 -61.82 -32.06 2.42
C ALA A 826 -60.38 -31.55 2.36
N GLU A 827 -59.75 -31.53 1.18
CA GLU A 827 -58.43 -30.93 0.97
C GLU A 827 -58.42 -29.44 1.34
N LEU A 828 -59.40 -28.66 0.89
CA LEU A 828 -59.53 -27.24 1.24
C LEU A 828 -59.71 -27.03 2.75
N SER A 829 -60.55 -27.83 3.41
CA SER A 829 -60.71 -27.74 4.88
C SER A 829 -59.44 -28.13 5.63
N MET A 830 -58.66 -29.11 5.14
CA MET A 830 -57.36 -29.47 5.70
C MET A 830 -56.33 -28.36 5.48
N LYS A 831 -56.33 -27.71 4.30
CA LYS A 831 -55.46 -26.56 4.00
C LYS A 831 -55.86 -25.31 4.78
N GLN A 832 -57.15 -25.09 5.03
CA GLN A 832 -57.65 -24.03 5.91
C GLN A 832 -57.28 -24.30 7.37
N ALA A 833 -57.41 -25.54 7.86
CA ALA A 833 -56.97 -25.92 9.20
C ALA A 833 -55.44 -25.69 9.36
N LEU A 834 -54.63 -26.18 8.43
CA LEU A 834 -53.18 -25.94 8.41
C LEU A 834 -52.81 -24.45 8.30
N ALA A 835 -53.57 -23.66 7.54
CA ALA A 835 -53.35 -22.22 7.45
C ALA A 835 -53.68 -21.51 8.77
N ILE A 836 -54.73 -21.93 9.47
CA ILE A 836 -55.10 -21.41 10.80
C ILE A 836 -54.06 -21.84 11.86
N GLU A 837 -53.57 -23.08 11.82
CA GLU A 837 -52.50 -23.56 12.69
C GLU A 837 -51.19 -22.79 12.45
N LEU A 838 -50.78 -22.58 11.20
CA LEU A 838 -49.59 -21.80 10.85
C LEU A 838 -49.74 -20.31 11.17
N GLN A 839 -50.92 -19.72 10.94
CA GLN A 839 -51.19 -18.33 11.32
C GLN A 839 -51.16 -18.17 12.84
N LYS A 840 -51.67 -19.16 13.59
CA LYS A 840 -51.56 -19.18 15.04
C LYS A 840 -50.11 -19.36 15.49
N GLU A 841 -49.33 -20.25 14.88
CA GLU A 841 -47.90 -20.37 15.22
C GLU A 841 -47.17 -19.05 14.95
N VAL A 842 -47.43 -18.37 13.82
CA VAL A 842 -46.86 -17.04 13.55
C VAL A 842 -47.22 -16.06 14.68
N MET A 843 -48.49 -15.97 15.09
CA MET A 843 -48.90 -15.11 16.21
C MET A 843 -48.22 -15.52 17.54
N ASP A 844 -48.21 -16.81 17.89
CA ASP A 844 -47.56 -17.33 19.11
C ASP A 844 -46.04 -17.02 19.12
N LYS A 845 -45.38 -16.96 17.94
CA LYS A 845 -43.96 -16.55 17.80
C LYS A 845 -43.77 -15.04 17.80
N GLU A 846 -44.67 -14.27 17.19
CA GLU A 846 -44.65 -12.80 17.20
C GLU A 846 -44.86 -12.26 18.62
N ASP A 847 -45.82 -12.80 19.37
CA ASP A 847 -46.04 -12.49 20.78
C ASP A 847 -44.83 -12.90 21.66
N PHE A 848 -44.19 -14.04 21.35
CA PHE A 848 -42.95 -14.46 22.03
C PHE A 848 -41.79 -13.48 21.77
N ILE A 849 -41.59 -13.06 20.52
CA ILE A 849 -40.56 -12.08 20.13
C ILE A 849 -40.86 -10.71 20.76
N PHE A 850 -42.11 -10.26 20.72
CA PHE A 850 -42.55 -9.02 21.37
C PHE A 850 -42.33 -9.05 22.89
N SER A 851 -42.65 -10.18 23.54
CA SER A 851 -42.38 -10.42 24.96
C SER A 851 -40.89 -10.40 25.31
N CYS A 852 -40.03 -10.94 24.43
CA CYS A 852 -38.58 -10.87 24.60
C CYS A 852 -38.04 -9.45 24.40
N ASN A 853 -38.42 -8.78 23.31
CA ASN A 853 -38.01 -7.41 23.01
C ASN A 853 -38.45 -6.45 24.12
N SER A 854 -39.69 -6.54 24.59
CA SER A 854 -40.23 -5.68 25.64
C SER A 854 -39.65 -5.99 27.05
N ARG A 855 -38.91 -7.09 27.23
CA ARG A 855 -38.05 -7.33 28.40
C ARG A 855 -36.67 -6.70 28.20
N ILE A 856 -36.06 -6.88 27.02
CA ILE A 856 -34.76 -6.27 26.66
C ILE A 856 -34.83 -4.73 26.78
N GLU A 857 -35.87 -4.10 26.24
CA GLU A 857 -36.13 -2.65 26.34
C GLU A 857 -36.28 -2.16 27.79
N LYS A 858 -36.73 -3.05 28.69
CA LYS A 858 -36.89 -2.76 30.13
C LYS A 858 -35.68 -3.19 30.97
N GLY A 859 -34.59 -3.65 30.35
CA GLY A 859 -33.40 -4.15 31.03
C GLY A 859 -33.64 -5.43 31.85
N LEU A 860 -34.73 -6.16 31.60
CA LEU A 860 -35.10 -7.36 32.33
C LEU A 860 -34.51 -8.61 31.66
N PRO A 861 -34.06 -9.64 32.42
CA PRO A 861 -33.58 -10.89 31.86
C PRO A 861 -34.59 -11.57 30.92
N LEU A 862 -34.04 -12.24 29.90
CA LEU A 862 -34.79 -13.11 28.99
C LEU A 862 -35.45 -14.27 29.75
N ASN A 863 -36.39 -14.94 29.08
CA ASN A 863 -37.19 -15.97 29.73
C ASN A 863 -36.35 -17.19 30.15
N LYS A 864 -36.64 -17.77 31.33
CA LYS A 864 -35.89 -18.91 31.92
C LYS A 864 -35.95 -20.21 31.10
N ASP A 865 -36.80 -20.26 30.09
CA ASP A 865 -36.85 -21.35 29.12
C ASP A 865 -35.71 -21.23 28.11
N ILE A 866 -35.44 -20.01 27.61
CA ILE A 866 -34.31 -19.68 26.73
C ILE A 866 -32.98 -19.94 27.46
N GLU A 867 -32.89 -19.55 28.74
CA GLU A 867 -31.75 -19.85 29.60
C GLU A 867 -31.51 -21.38 29.74
N ARG A 868 -32.58 -22.17 29.89
CA ARG A 868 -32.50 -23.64 29.99
C ARG A 868 -32.16 -24.32 28.65
N GLU A 869 -32.61 -23.77 27.53
CA GLU A 869 -32.21 -24.23 26.19
C GLU A 869 -30.76 -23.86 25.88
N TRP A 870 -30.32 -22.65 26.20
CA TRP A 870 -28.92 -22.23 26.07
C TRP A 870 -27.98 -23.10 26.93
N LEU A 871 -28.33 -23.33 28.19
CA LEU A 871 -27.63 -24.28 29.06
C LEU A 871 -27.73 -25.73 28.57
N LYS A 872 -28.65 -26.08 27.67
CA LYS A 872 -28.66 -27.39 27.01
C LYS A 872 -27.65 -27.41 25.85
N VAL A 873 -27.67 -26.40 24.97
CA VAL A 873 -26.71 -26.25 23.86
C VAL A 873 -25.27 -26.30 24.39
N LEU A 874 -24.95 -25.54 25.44
CA LEU A 874 -23.61 -25.56 26.05
C LEU A 874 -23.18 -26.95 26.55
N ARG A 875 -24.10 -27.73 27.15
CA ARG A 875 -23.81 -29.11 27.57
C ARG A 875 -23.66 -30.07 26.39
N ASP A 876 -24.45 -29.88 25.34
CA ASP A 876 -24.36 -30.68 24.12
C ASP A 876 -23.02 -30.37 23.38
N GLU A 877 -22.52 -29.12 23.43
CA GLU A 877 -21.19 -28.70 22.97
C GLU A 877 -20.05 -29.27 23.84
N GLU A 878 -20.14 -29.19 25.17
CA GLU A 878 -19.17 -29.81 26.09
C GLU A 878 -19.06 -31.32 25.87
N MET A 879 -20.19 -32.02 25.71
CA MET A 879 -20.23 -33.44 25.38
C MET A 879 -19.57 -33.74 24.03
N TYR A 880 -19.73 -32.86 23.03
CA TYR A 880 -19.09 -33.00 21.72
C TYR A 880 -17.57 -32.82 21.81
N ALA A 881 -17.11 -31.84 22.60
CA ALA A 881 -15.69 -31.62 22.85
C ALA A 881 -15.03 -32.80 23.58
N LEU A 882 -15.71 -33.37 24.59
CA LEU A 882 -15.26 -34.56 25.30
C LEU A 882 -15.16 -35.78 24.37
N ALA A 883 -16.16 -36.02 23.51
CA ALA A 883 -16.14 -37.11 22.55
C ALA A 883 -15.01 -36.97 21.51
N ILE A 884 -14.64 -35.74 21.12
CA ILE A 884 -13.47 -35.49 20.25
C ILE A 884 -12.16 -35.78 21.00
N ALA A 885 -12.04 -35.38 22.26
CA ALA A 885 -10.88 -35.65 23.10
C ALA A 885 -10.67 -37.14 23.36
N GLU A 886 -11.73 -37.89 23.71
CA GLU A 886 -11.70 -39.34 23.89
C GLU A 886 -11.21 -40.05 22.62
N LYS A 887 -11.77 -39.70 21.45
CA LYS A 887 -11.39 -40.24 20.15
C LYS A 887 -9.93 -39.96 19.74
N SER A 888 -9.34 -38.86 20.25
CA SER A 888 -7.91 -38.58 20.09
C SER A 888 -7.01 -39.47 20.97
N GLN A 889 -7.49 -39.85 22.16
CA GLN A 889 -6.78 -40.78 23.05
C GLN A 889 -6.86 -42.21 22.51
N GLU A 890 -7.99 -42.61 21.93
CA GLU A 890 -8.10 -43.89 21.20
C GLU A 890 -7.08 -44.01 20.07
N PHE A 891 -6.83 -42.91 19.33
CA PHE A 891 -5.82 -42.87 18.27
C PHE A 891 -4.39 -43.10 18.80
N LEU A 892 -4.02 -42.43 19.90
CA LEU A 892 -2.72 -42.63 20.54
C LEU A 892 -2.57 -44.03 21.16
N ALA A 893 -3.67 -44.61 21.66
CA ALA A 893 -3.71 -45.98 22.15
C ALA A 893 -3.62 -47.04 21.02
N ALA A 894 -3.87 -46.67 19.77
CA ALA A 894 -3.74 -47.57 18.63
C ALA A 894 -2.27 -47.81 18.24
N ASP A 895 -1.42 -46.79 18.20
CA ASP A 895 0.00 -46.96 17.83
C ASP A 895 0.76 -47.85 18.83
N ILE A 896 0.42 -47.78 20.12
CA ILE A 896 0.98 -48.66 21.17
C ILE A 896 0.57 -50.14 20.98
N ARG A 897 -0.48 -50.41 20.18
CA ARG A 897 -0.99 -51.77 19.90
C ARG A 897 -0.39 -52.40 18.63
N GLN A 898 0.59 -51.77 17.99
CA GLN A 898 1.29 -52.30 16.82
C GLN A 898 2.52 -53.13 17.26
N LEU A 899 2.57 -54.42 16.91
CA LEU A 899 3.77 -55.25 17.18
C LEU A 899 4.90 -54.91 16.18
N PRO A 900 6.18 -55.18 16.52
CA PRO A 900 7.32 -54.94 15.61
C PRO A 900 7.23 -55.60 14.22
N ASN A 901 6.36 -56.61 14.06
CA ASN A 901 6.08 -57.26 12.78
C ASN A 901 4.94 -56.56 11.97
N GLY A 902 4.51 -55.36 12.37
CA GLY A 902 3.49 -54.56 11.67
C GLY A 902 2.04 -55.02 11.87
N VAL A 903 1.77 -55.94 12.79
CA VAL A 903 0.42 -56.47 13.07
C VAL A 903 -0.15 -55.80 14.31
N TYR A 904 -1.35 -55.22 14.18
CA TYR A 904 -2.11 -54.68 15.32
C TYR A 904 -2.72 -55.79 16.16
N THR A 905 -2.64 -55.66 17.48
CA THR A 905 -3.21 -56.62 18.46
C THR A 905 -4.21 -55.93 19.39
N THR A 906 -5.37 -56.56 19.60
CA THR A 906 -6.41 -56.11 20.53
C THR A 906 -6.25 -56.67 21.95
N ALA A 907 -5.24 -57.51 22.21
CA ALA A 907 -4.98 -58.06 23.54
C ALA A 907 -4.17 -57.09 24.42
N GLU A 908 -4.60 -56.87 25.67
CA GLU A 908 -3.79 -56.15 26.66
C GLU A 908 -2.48 -56.90 26.97
N PRO A 909 -1.33 -56.21 27.09
CA PRO A 909 -0.10 -56.82 27.57
C PRO A 909 -0.29 -57.29 29.02
N ARG A 910 -0.02 -58.59 29.28
CA ARG A 910 -0.20 -59.18 30.62
C ARG A 910 0.88 -58.63 31.58
N PRO A 911 0.52 -58.03 32.73
CA PRO A 911 1.51 -57.40 33.63
C PRO A 911 2.60 -58.29 34.23
N ASN A 912 2.48 -59.62 34.11
CA ASN A 912 3.27 -60.59 34.89
C ASN A 912 4.46 -61.19 34.11
N ALA A 913 4.76 -60.72 32.90
CA ALA A 913 5.95 -61.14 32.15
C ALA A 913 6.54 -60.00 31.31
N TYR A 914 7.86 -60.01 31.13
CA TYR A 914 8.59 -59.06 30.28
C TYR A 914 9.40 -59.80 29.20
N ILE A 915 9.68 -59.11 28.09
CA ILE A 915 10.45 -59.59 26.95
C ILE A 915 11.73 -58.74 26.88
N PRO A 916 12.91 -59.29 27.21
CA PRO A 916 14.16 -58.51 27.17
C PRO A 916 14.62 -58.20 25.74
N GLU A 917 14.91 -56.92 25.49
CA GLU A 917 15.40 -56.40 24.21
C GLU A 917 16.90 -56.68 24.03
N ALA A 918 17.26 -57.90 23.60
CA ALA A 918 18.63 -58.29 23.26
C ALA A 918 18.66 -59.11 21.96
N GLU A 919 19.29 -58.57 20.92
CA GLU A 919 19.12 -58.96 19.50
C GLU A 919 19.64 -60.36 19.09
N ALA A 920 20.03 -61.22 20.04
CA ALA A 920 20.72 -62.49 19.77
C ALA A 920 19.96 -63.75 20.25
N ALA A 921 18.72 -63.64 20.74
CA ALA A 921 17.92 -64.79 21.16
C ALA A 921 16.42 -64.60 20.86
N LEU A 922 15.71 -65.70 20.59
CA LEU A 922 14.26 -65.67 20.30
C LEU A 922 13.45 -65.12 21.49
N PRO A 923 12.41 -64.29 21.24
CA PRO A 923 11.67 -63.59 22.29
C PRO A 923 10.70 -64.52 23.03
N LEU A 924 11.24 -65.24 24.02
CA LEU A 924 10.44 -66.03 24.98
C LEU A 924 10.20 -65.22 26.26
N PRO A 925 8.94 -65.00 26.68
CA PRO A 925 8.63 -64.17 27.84
C PRO A 925 9.12 -64.83 29.13
N LYS A 926 9.81 -64.05 29.96
CA LYS A 926 10.26 -64.49 31.29
C LYS A 926 9.31 -63.99 32.37
N PRO A 927 8.98 -64.81 33.39
CA PRO A 927 8.23 -64.32 34.54
C PRO A 927 9.09 -63.31 35.32
N TYR A 928 8.45 -62.32 35.93
CA TYR A 928 9.09 -61.57 37.00
C TYR A 928 9.43 -62.52 38.16
N GLY A 929 10.50 -62.19 38.91
CA GLY A 929 10.91 -62.95 40.10
C GLY A 929 9.93 -62.79 41.27
N ALA A 930 10.40 -63.04 42.49
CA ALA A 930 9.58 -63.02 43.72
C ALA A 930 8.94 -61.65 44.09
N LEU A 931 9.05 -60.63 43.23
CA LEU A 931 8.45 -59.31 43.35
C LEU A 931 7.71 -58.96 42.05
N ALA A 932 6.61 -59.68 41.77
CA ALA A 932 5.76 -59.43 40.61
C ALA A 932 4.74 -58.29 40.87
N PRO A 933 4.47 -57.39 39.90
CA PRO A 933 3.44 -56.35 40.04
C PRO A 933 2.03 -56.94 40.18
N PHE A 934 1.22 -56.40 41.09
CA PHE A 934 -0.17 -56.80 41.31
C PHE A 934 -1.14 -55.81 40.63
N LYS A 935 -1.86 -56.23 39.58
CA LYS A 935 -3.02 -55.50 39.03
C LYS A 935 -4.27 -55.90 39.85
N PRO A 936 -4.91 -54.99 40.61
CA PRO A 936 -6.15 -55.31 41.32
C PRO A 936 -7.25 -55.71 40.33
N SER A 937 -8.07 -56.71 40.71
CA SER A 937 -9.23 -57.13 39.93
C SER A 937 -10.37 -56.11 40.04
N GLU A 938 -10.96 -55.73 38.92
CA GLU A 938 -12.08 -54.78 38.87
C GLU A 938 -13.33 -55.31 39.60
N PRO A 939 -14.10 -54.43 40.28
CA PRO A 939 -15.32 -54.83 40.98
C PRO A 939 -16.43 -55.20 39.98
N GLY A 940 -16.83 -56.48 39.98
CA GLY A 940 -17.85 -56.99 39.07
C GLY A 940 -19.20 -56.27 39.16
N ALA A 941 -19.89 -56.17 38.02
CA ALA A 941 -21.06 -55.31 37.78
C ALA A 941 -22.30 -55.54 38.69
N ASN A 942 -22.28 -56.55 39.56
CA ASN A 942 -23.33 -56.82 40.54
C ASN A 942 -23.21 -56.00 41.85
N MET A 943 -22.15 -55.21 42.05
CA MET A 943 -22.03 -54.30 43.21
C MET A 943 -22.89 -53.02 43.12
N ARG A 944 -24.14 -53.15 42.67
CA ARG A 944 -25.18 -52.15 42.98
C ARG A 944 -25.63 -52.35 44.44
N HIS A 945 -25.86 -51.25 45.15
CA HIS A 945 -26.24 -51.16 46.58
C HIS A 945 -25.10 -51.06 47.62
N ILE A 946 -24.15 -50.14 47.41
CA ILE A 946 -23.53 -49.44 48.55
C ILE A 946 -24.28 -48.12 48.76
N ARG A 947 -25.08 -48.02 49.84
CA ARG A 947 -25.68 -46.73 50.25
C ARG A 947 -24.55 -45.83 50.79
N LYS A 948 -24.36 -44.66 50.18
CA LYS A 948 -23.51 -43.61 50.80
C LYS A 948 -24.13 -43.21 52.14
N PRO A 949 -23.34 -43.00 53.21
CA PRO A 949 -23.87 -42.56 54.50
C PRO A 949 -24.50 -41.17 54.37
N VAL A 950 -25.67 -40.99 54.97
CA VAL A 950 -26.32 -39.68 55.06
C VAL A 950 -25.55 -38.86 56.09
N ILE A 951 -24.84 -37.83 55.62
CA ILE A 951 -24.30 -36.79 56.49
C ILE A 951 -25.50 -36.07 57.10
N LYS A 952 -25.63 -36.10 58.43
CA LYS A 952 -26.67 -35.33 59.12
C LYS A 952 -26.42 -33.83 58.90
N PRO A 953 -27.47 -33.00 58.72
CA PRO A 953 -27.29 -31.56 58.79
C PRO A 953 -26.76 -31.18 60.18
N ILE A 954 -25.92 -30.15 60.22
CA ILE A 954 -25.63 -29.45 61.47
C ILE A 954 -26.76 -28.44 61.65
N GLU A 955 -27.73 -28.82 62.49
CA GLU A 955 -28.77 -27.92 62.96
C GLU A 955 -28.21 -26.99 64.07
N ILE A 956 -28.81 -25.80 64.16
CA ILE A 956 -29.13 -25.16 65.44
C ILE A 956 -30.65 -25.34 65.61
#